data_AF-A0A551YKW1-F1
#
_entry.id   AF-A0A551YKW1-F1
#
_cell.length_a   1.000
_cell.length_b   1.000
_cell.length_c   1.000
_cell.angle_alpha   90.00
_cell.angle_beta   90.00
_cell.angle_gamma   90.00
#
_symmetry.space_group_name_H-M   'P 1'
#
loop_
_entity.id
_entity.type
_entity.pdbx_description
1 polymer ?
#
loop_
_entity_poly.entity_id
_entity_poly.type
_entity_poly.pdbx_seq_one_letter_code
_entity_poly.pdbx_strand_id
1 'polypeptide(L)'
;MRQNPDGTWTSRHVRGAANEGEDTITNIEKVMFKGGETETFNLKKKGLTYQSDFALVIDTTGSMGDDIGAVKTQGTAIINALFADDTKDARIGIVGFKDTTIGEPTSIILKFTDQDQFADRKTAALNALNGIGVSGGGDEPETPFDGLLKALNGTMGNWRPGAGVHRVALFTDAPAKDESLKGAVDALAANIGATITPSSRTVGAGGTLDSFTLTPINSNASGRSMSVNPDAQPLPPFEFTEESPTPDTSIANLEIYTIYTGNFGSLDPDLESIATTTGGSSFVAPNPDDLVKTLLTIINLPIITLTVSPTSVTEDGTTNLVYTFTRTGATTDALTVNYTVGGTATFDTDYTQTGAASFTETTGTVTFAAGSDTATVTIDPTADTNVEDDETVTLNLAPGTGYAIGTTDAVVGIITNTDTDNETPSNQAPTNLALSATTVNENVPVNTVIGTFSSTDPDTGNTFTYSLIAGTGDTDNTAFSIVGNQLQINNSPDFETKNSYSIRVKTTDQGGLSFEKTLTITVNDVNETPGNQAPTNLALSASTVDENVPVNTVIGTFSSTDPDSGNTFTYSLIAGTGDTDNTAFSIVGNQLQINNSPDFETKNSYSIRVKTTDQGGLSFEKTLTIAVNDVNENPSNQAPTALIFQNAVTELAENVNVTPEFKVADLLIEDDGLGTNNLFLTGRDRERFLIQNSALFYVGFTPNFEDQNSYEVTVNVDDTTVGVTPDLTQTFTLNITDVNEAPTALILANSTNAIAIRGQELFFIGKADFEAQSLYNLTVAVTDTTLNPAPNATPDATVNFTLEITNLPDQAVNPQTIQFKDTGNGQGSLVFNFSNLPGSIQVRAIEEGLKQTGAFFNNVVGLYPVADDKGAVFDSLDLDGDGNVTELIQPGQAGYARSALSQAVNNFFLRASGEGANQSTTAAEFGGVLLEGGRRYAPFVIANGGNLGESLQGSIQAFLTKNPDNVAATLENYRTHEVAYFSFGSANPDGAEHLRSRGNNIFGFEDLPGNLPNISDNDFNDGILAFNFIA
;
A
#
# COMPACT_ATOMS: atom_id res chain seq x y z
N MET A 1 8.08 7.99 -39.73
CA MET A 1 9.23 8.04 -40.68
C MET A 1 9.09 9.17 -41.71
N ARG A 2 10.18 9.75 -42.23
CA ARG A 2 10.25 10.83 -43.24
C ARG A 2 11.29 10.52 -44.32
N GLN A 3 10.96 10.71 -45.59
CA GLN A 3 11.96 10.62 -46.67
C GLN A 3 12.76 11.92 -46.77
N ASN A 4 14.08 11.80 -46.72
CA ASN A 4 15.00 12.90 -46.90
C ASN A 4 15.23 13.18 -48.39
N PRO A 5 15.66 14.41 -48.75
CA PRO A 5 15.93 14.78 -50.14
C PRO A 5 17.00 13.93 -50.84
N ASP A 6 17.85 13.24 -50.09
CA ASP A 6 18.91 12.36 -50.57
C ASP A 6 18.45 10.90 -50.82
N GLY A 7 17.16 10.62 -50.65
CA GLY A 7 16.57 9.30 -50.85
C GLY A 7 16.64 8.38 -49.62
N THR A 8 17.27 8.81 -48.52
CA THR A 8 17.23 8.09 -47.24
C THR A 8 15.90 8.26 -46.53
N TRP A 9 15.55 7.33 -45.64
CA TRP A 9 14.36 7.43 -44.80
C TRP A 9 14.78 7.50 -43.33
N THR A 10 14.28 8.50 -42.60
CA THR A 10 14.50 8.67 -41.17
C THR A 10 13.25 8.30 -40.40
N SER A 11 13.35 7.37 -39.45
CA SER A 11 12.35 7.25 -38.40
C SER A 11 12.59 8.29 -37.33
N ARG A 12 11.53 8.85 -36.75
CA ARG A 12 11.62 9.73 -35.59
C ARG A 12 10.72 9.12 -34.53
N HIS A 13 11.31 8.57 -33.48
CA HIS A 13 10.56 8.09 -32.32
C HIS A 13 9.86 9.28 -31.64
N VAL A 14 8.66 9.05 -31.10
CA VAL A 14 8.00 10.02 -30.21
C VAL A 14 7.87 9.41 -28.81
N ARG A 15 8.87 9.68 -27.95
CA ARG A 15 8.69 10.25 -26.59
C ARG A 15 10.01 10.50 -25.85
N GLY A 16 10.22 11.76 -25.44
CA GLY A 16 11.14 12.20 -24.37
C GLY A 16 11.92 13.50 -24.66
N ALA A 17 12.58 13.62 -25.82
CA ALA A 17 13.09 14.86 -26.39
C ALA A 17 13.22 14.72 -27.93
N ALA A 18 13.28 15.84 -28.68
CA ALA A 18 13.05 15.90 -30.13
C ALA A 18 13.97 15.03 -31.03
N ASN A 19 15.00 14.39 -30.46
CA ASN A 19 16.08 13.71 -31.16
C ASN A 19 16.47 12.34 -30.55
N GLU A 20 15.64 11.75 -29.68
CA GLU A 20 15.94 10.45 -29.08
C GLU A 20 15.74 9.31 -30.09
N GLY A 21 16.79 9.01 -30.86
CA GLY A 21 16.89 7.88 -31.79
C GLY A 21 16.35 8.16 -33.19
N GLU A 22 17.21 8.70 -34.07
CA GLU A 22 16.97 8.64 -35.52
C GLU A 22 17.50 7.31 -36.07
N ASP A 23 16.58 6.38 -36.39
CA ASP A 23 16.93 5.22 -37.22
C ASP A 23 16.90 5.67 -38.69
N THR A 24 18.06 5.60 -39.35
CA THR A 24 18.18 5.94 -40.78
C THR A 24 18.29 4.68 -41.61
N ILE A 25 17.29 4.42 -42.45
CA ILE A 25 17.38 3.36 -43.46
C ILE A 25 18.00 3.95 -44.73
N THR A 26 19.18 3.46 -45.08
CA THR A 26 19.93 3.89 -46.27
C THR A 26 19.83 2.82 -47.36
N ASN A 27 19.94 3.23 -48.63
CA ASN A 27 20.04 2.34 -49.80
C ASN A 27 18.84 1.41 -50.06
N ILE A 28 17.59 1.82 -49.78
CA ILE A 28 16.42 1.06 -50.25
C ILE A 28 16.22 1.30 -51.75
N GLU A 29 16.66 0.37 -52.60
CA GLU A 29 16.48 0.46 -54.06
C GLU A 29 15.12 -0.10 -54.54
N LYS A 30 14.53 -1.08 -53.83
CA LYS A 30 13.27 -1.72 -54.23
C LYS A 30 12.55 -2.38 -53.04
N VAL A 31 11.23 -2.20 -52.95
CA VAL A 31 10.33 -2.98 -52.08
C VAL A 31 9.38 -3.77 -52.97
N MET A 32 9.30 -5.11 -52.83
CA MET A 32 8.41 -5.97 -53.61
C MET A 32 7.41 -6.67 -52.71
N PHE A 33 6.13 -6.33 -52.83
CA PHE A 33 5.04 -7.01 -52.13
C PHE A 33 4.66 -8.29 -52.87
N LYS A 34 4.54 -9.40 -52.15
CA LYS A 34 4.06 -10.66 -52.73
C LYS A 34 2.53 -10.59 -52.89
N GLY A 35 2.04 -10.24 -54.08
CA GLY A 35 0.64 -10.49 -54.44
C GLY A 35 -0.41 -9.46 -53.99
N GLY A 36 -0.04 -8.19 -53.77
CA GLY A 36 -1.00 -7.14 -53.41
C GLY A 36 -1.47 -7.20 -51.95
N GLU A 37 -0.78 -7.98 -51.12
CA GLU A 37 -1.01 -8.05 -49.69
C GLU A 37 -0.18 -6.98 -48.96
N THR A 38 -0.73 -6.50 -47.85
CA THR A 38 -0.03 -5.68 -46.86
C THR A 38 1.16 -6.46 -46.30
N GLU A 39 2.36 -5.89 -46.34
CA GLU A 39 3.53 -6.49 -45.69
C GLU A 39 3.91 -5.68 -44.43
N THR A 40 4.02 -6.39 -43.31
CA THR A 40 4.49 -5.85 -42.04
C THR A 40 6.00 -6.03 -41.96
N PHE A 41 6.71 -4.90 -41.77
CA PHE A 41 8.16 -4.91 -41.62
C PHE A 41 8.49 -4.86 -40.13
N ASN A 42 9.12 -5.92 -39.65
CA ASN A 42 9.62 -5.99 -38.29
C ASN A 42 10.99 -5.30 -38.25
N LEU A 43 11.07 -4.12 -37.65
CA LEU A 43 12.36 -3.53 -37.30
C LEU A 43 12.87 -4.29 -36.07
N LYS A 44 14.02 -4.96 -36.20
CA LYS A 44 14.75 -5.45 -35.03
C LYS A 44 15.22 -4.22 -34.25
N LYS A 45 14.53 -3.91 -33.16
CA LYS A 45 14.97 -2.92 -32.18
C LYS A 45 16.39 -3.31 -31.73
N LYS A 46 17.38 -2.41 -31.85
CA LYS A 46 18.46 -2.34 -30.83
C LYS A 46 17.87 -1.64 -29.59
N GLY A 47 16.77 -2.21 -29.08
CA GLY A 47 15.82 -1.51 -28.23
C GLY A 47 16.43 -1.11 -26.91
N LEU A 48 16.08 0.09 -26.44
CA LEU A 48 16.26 0.46 -25.06
C LEU A 48 15.54 -0.59 -24.19
N THR A 49 16.33 -1.42 -23.51
CA THR A 49 15.85 -2.63 -22.83
C THR A 49 15.38 -2.35 -21.41
N TYR A 50 15.88 -1.29 -20.78
CA TYR A 50 15.56 -0.95 -19.38
C TYR A 50 15.65 0.57 -19.16
N GLN A 51 14.57 1.18 -18.67
CA GLN A 51 14.64 2.53 -18.06
C GLN A 51 15.01 2.32 -16.59
N SER A 52 16.11 2.90 -16.13
CA SER A 52 16.51 2.79 -14.71
C SER A 52 16.80 4.18 -14.16
N ASP A 53 16.14 4.53 -13.06
CA ASP A 53 16.52 5.70 -12.27
C ASP A 53 17.25 5.20 -11.02
N PHE A 54 18.45 5.73 -10.79
CA PHE A 54 19.33 5.32 -9.69
C PHE A 54 19.79 6.53 -8.90
N ALA A 55 19.66 6.49 -7.57
CA ALA A 55 20.16 7.53 -6.68
C ALA A 55 21.32 7.00 -5.82
N LEU A 56 22.41 7.76 -5.76
CA LEU A 56 23.50 7.55 -4.82
C LEU A 56 23.32 8.54 -3.67
N VAL A 57 23.13 8.03 -2.45
CA VAL A 57 23.03 8.84 -1.23
C VAL A 57 24.28 8.54 -0.40
N ILE A 58 25.15 9.54 -0.26
CA ILE A 58 26.51 9.34 0.23
C ILE A 58 26.70 10.21 1.48
N ASP A 59 27.15 9.57 2.55
CA ASP A 59 27.66 10.29 3.71
C ASP A 59 28.95 11.05 3.33
N THR A 60 28.97 12.34 3.64
CA THR A 60 30.08 13.27 3.37
C THR A 60 30.61 13.94 4.65
N THR A 61 30.30 13.37 5.82
CA THR A 61 30.92 13.71 7.10
C THR A 61 32.40 13.33 7.12
N GLY A 62 33.16 13.88 8.07
CA GLY A 62 34.60 13.62 8.18
C GLY A 62 34.97 12.20 8.59
N SER A 63 34.06 11.44 9.21
CA SER A 63 34.29 10.05 9.64
C SER A 63 34.49 9.12 8.45
N MET A 64 33.80 9.38 7.34
CA MET A 64 33.98 8.73 6.03
C MET A 64 35.37 8.96 5.39
N GLY A 65 36.34 9.57 6.07
CA GLY A 65 37.58 10.05 5.46
C GLY A 65 38.48 8.98 4.84
N ASP A 66 38.62 7.83 5.49
CA ASP A 66 39.31 6.66 4.95
C ASP A 66 38.43 5.88 3.95
N ASP A 67 37.11 5.93 4.12
CA ASP A 67 36.15 5.17 3.32
C ASP A 67 35.69 5.87 2.03
N ILE A 68 35.77 7.20 1.93
CA ILE A 68 35.23 7.96 0.78
C ILE A 68 35.95 7.62 -0.53
N GLY A 69 37.22 7.21 -0.44
CA GLY A 69 37.97 6.70 -1.60
C GLY A 69 37.37 5.42 -2.17
N ALA A 70 36.91 4.52 -1.28
CA ALA A 70 36.23 3.30 -1.65
C ALA A 70 34.86 3.62 -2.29
N VAL A 71 34.07 4.49 -1.68
CA VAL A 71 32.75 4.92 -2.20
C VAL A 71 32.86 5.50 -3.61
N LYS A 72 33.85 6.36 -3.89
CA LYS A 72 34.08 6.93 -5.23
C LYS A 72 34.44 5.88 -6.27
N THR A 73 35.31 4.94 -5.90
CA THR A 73 35.73 3.85 -6.77
C THR A 73 34.53 2.97 -7.13
N GLN A 74 33.65 2.71 -6.17
CA GLN A 74 32.48 1.85 -6.35
C GLN A 74 31.32 2.53 -7.08
N GLY A 75 31.02 3.79 -6.75
CA GLY A 75 30.04 4.57 -7.52
C GLY A 75 30.47 4.72 -8.98
N THR A 76 31.78 4.79 -9.26
CA THR A 76 32.32 4.81 -10.62
C THR A 76 32.02 3.51 -11.35
N ALA A 77 32.16 2.36 -10.67
CA ALA A 77 31.76 1.06 -11.22
C ALA A 77 30.26 1.01 -11.52
N ILE A 78 29.39 1.44 -10.59
CA ILE A 78 27.92 1.51 -10.79
C ILE A 78 27.57 2.35 -12.03
N ILE A 79 28.13 3.56 -12.12
CA ILE A 79 27.88 4.47 -13.23
C ILE A 79 28.35 3.84 -14.55
N ASN A 80 29.55 3.27 -14.58
CA ASN A 80 30.08 2.61 -15.77
C ASN A 80 29.21 1.43 -16.23
N ALA A 81 28.67 0.69 -15.27
CA ALA A 81 27.92 -0.54 -15.50
C ALA A 81 26.45 -0.25 -15.88
N LEU A 82 25.85 0.85 -15.38
CA LEU A 82 24.57 1.37 -15.83
C LEU A 82 24.62 1.90 -17.27
N PHE A 83 25.74 2.52 -17.67
CA PHE A 83 25.96 3.10 -19.01
C PHE A 83 26.86 2.22 -19.88
N ALA A 84 26.81 0.91 -19.69
CA ALA A 84 27.82 0.03 -20.25
C ALA A 84 27.53 -0.25 -21.74
N ASP A 85 26.30 -0.60 -22.11
CA ASP A 85 25.96 -1.04 -23.47
C ASP A 85 25.38 0.06 -24.38
N ASP A 86 25.25 1.30 -23.91
CA ASP A 86 24.51 2.40 -24.58
C ASP A 86 23.08 2.02 -25.02
N THR A 87 22.52 0.94 -24.47
CA THR A 87 21.16 0.45 -24.71
C THR A 87 20.27 0.55 -23.48
N LYS A 88 20.80 1.01 -22.35
CA LYS A 88 20.05 1.26 -21.12
C LYS A 88 19.80 2.74 -20.95
N ASP A 89 18.54 3.12 -20.89
CA ASP A 89 18.14 4.51 -20.64
C ASP A 89 18.22 4.80 -19.14
N ALA A 90 19.46 4.91 -18.63
CA ALA A 90 19.76 5.16 -17.22
C ALA A 90 19.83 6.66 -16.90
N ARG A 91 19.34 7.05 -15.71
CA ARG A 91 19.55 8.37 -15.11
C ARG A 91 20.07 8.23 -13.69
N ILE A 92 21.07 9.05 -13.34
CA ILE A 92 21.71 8.99 -12.02
C ILE A 92 21.54 10.31 -11.29
N GLY A 93 21.09 10.26 -10.04
CA GLY A 93 21.10 11.38 -9.09
C GLY A 93 22.10 11.11 -7.95
N ILE A 94 22.71 12.15 -7.40
CA ILE A 94 23.67 12.05 -6.29
C ILE A 94 23.35 13.06 -5.20
N VAL A 95 23.17 12.58 -3.97
CA VAL A 95 22.94 13.37 -2.76
C VAL A 95 24.11 13.16 -1.80
N GLY A 96 24.67 14.26 -1.31
CA GLY A 96 25.65 14.25 -0.23
C GLY A 96 24.99 14.74 1.04
N PHE A 97 25.00 13.95 2.10
CA PHE A 97 24.45 14.35 3.39
C PHE A 97 25.54 14.51 4.44
N LYS A 98 25.22 15.32 5.46
CA LYS A 98 26.09 15.74 6.55
C LYS A 98 25.27 15.82 7.83
N ASP A 99 25.94 15.89 8.97
CA ASP A 99 25.27 16.06 10.26
C ASP A 99 24.60 17.43 10.38
N THR A 100 23.26 17.40 10.31
CA THR A 100 22.44 18.62 10.39
C THR A 100 22.35 19.18 11.81
N THR A 101 22.72 18.43 12.88
CA THR A 101 22.70 18.95 14.26
C THR A 101 23.70 20.06 14.50
N ILE A 102 24.83 20.05 13.78
CA ILE A 102 25.84 21.11 13.82
C ILE A 102 25.61 22.17 12.73
N GLY A 103 24.48 22.11 12.02
CA GLY A 103 24.07 23.07 11.00
C GLY A 103 24.70 22.85 9.63
N GLU A 104 25.28 21.66 9.36
CA GLU A 104 25.77 21.33 8.04
C GLU A 104 24.62 20.84 7.13
N PRO A 105 24.41 21.44 5.94
CA PRO A 105 23.26 21.11 5.12
C PRO A 105 23.50 19.89 4.21
N THR A 106 22.50 19.03 4.10
CA THR A 106 22.39 18.04 3.03
C THR A 106 22.27 18.73 1.66
N SER A 107 23.04 18.27 0.67
CA SER A 107 23.18 18.89 -0.65
C SER A 107 22.89 17.92 -1.79
N ILE A 108 22.24 18.43 -2.85
CA ILE A 108 22.14 17.72 -4.13
C ILE A 108 23.44 17.97 -4.89
N ILE A 109 24.27 16.94 -5.01
CA ILE A 109 25.54 17.00 -5.75
C ILE A 109 25.26 16.93 -7.24
N LEU A 110 24.32 16.06 -7.64
CA LEU A 110 23.89 15.89 -9.03
C LEU A 110 22.39 15.62 -9.08
N LYS A 111 21.66 16.44 -9.83
CA LYS A 111 20.28 16.11 -10.24
C LYS A 111 20.29 14.99 -11.27
N PHE A 112 19.18 14.27 -11.43
CA PHE A 112 19.06 13.21 -12.42
C PHE A 112 19.64 13.64 -13.77
N THR A 113 20.62 12.87 -14.26
CA THR A 113 21.27 13.10 -15.54
C THR A 113 20.24 13.05 -16.68
N ASP A 114 19.90 14.21 -17.23
CA ASP A 114 18.85 14.42 -18.23
C ASP A 114 19.42 14.88 -19.59
N GLN A 115 20.75 14.83 -19.77
CA GLN A 115 21.43 15.19 -21.02
C GLN A 115 21.00 14.26 -22.17
N ASP A 116 20.99 14.74 -23.41
CA ASP A 116 20.51 13.94 -24.55
C ASP A 116 21.40 12.72 -24.88
N GLN A 117 22.71 12.80 -24.62
CA GLN A 117 23.66 11.73 -24.94
C GLN A 117 23.99 10.88 -23.70
N PHE A 118 23.99 9.54 -23.82
CA PHE A 118 24.35 8.64 -22.72
C PHE A 118 25.78 8.88 -22.21
N ALA A 119 26.72 9.15 -23.12
CA ALA A 119 28.09 9.52 -22.78
C ALA A 119 28.16 10.80 -21.92
N ASP A 120 27.30 11.79 -22.16
CA ASP A 120 27.25 13.03 -21.39
C ASP A 120 26.66 12.80 -19.99
N ARG A 121 25.59 11.99 -19.90
CA ARG A 121 25.01 11.56 -18.62
C ARG A 121 26.03 10.82 -17.76
N LYS A 122 26.71 9.84 -18.35
CA LYS A 122 27.79 9.08 -17.72
C LYS A 122 28.91 9.99 -17.22
N THR A 123 29.37 10.90 -18.08
CA THR A 123 30.44 11.84 -17.74
C THR A 123 30.04 12.78 -16.61
N ALA A 124 28.81 13.30 -16.63
CA ALA A 124 28.28 14.15 -15.57
C ALA A 124 28.22 13.41 -14.23
N ALA A 125 27.75 12.16 -14.22
CA ALA A 125 27.71 11.30 -13.04
C ALA A 125 29.10 11.01 -12.47
N LEU A 126 30.06 10.62 -13.32
CA LEU A 126 31.44 10.34 -12.90
C LEU A 126 32.13 11.60 -12.33
N ASN A 127 31.95 12.76 -12.97
CA ASN A 127 32.53 14.01 -12.49
C ASN A 127 31.96 14.43 -11.14
N ALA A 128 30.64 14.33 -10.98
CA ALA A 128 29.98 14.66 -9.72
C ALA A 128 30.45 13.75 -8.57
N LEU A 129 30.50 12.44 -8.79
CA LEU A 129 30.95 11.46 -7.80
C LEU A 129 32.42 11.69 -7.40
N ASN A 130 33.30 11.86 -8.38
CA ASN A 130 34.74 12.05 -8.11
C ASN A 130 35.02 13.40 -7.41
N GLY A 131 34.14 14.38 -7.60
CA GLY A 131 34.19 15.69 -6.97
C GLY A 131 33.76 15.73 -5.50
N ILE A 132 33.22 14.62 -4.95
CA ILE A 132 32.77 14.56 -3.55
C ILE A 132 33.96 14.71 -2.60
N GLY A 133 33.80 15.47 -1.53
CA GLY A 133 34.79 15.56 -0.46
C GLY A 133 34.12 15.36 0.88
N VAL A 134 34.84 14.75 1.82
CA VAL A 134 34.42 14.69 3.22
C VAL A 134 34.86 15.94 3.96
N SER A 135 34.04 16.40 4.88
CA SER A 135 34.38 17.52 5.77
C SER A 135 33.41 17.57 6.95
N GLY A 136 33.75 18.34 7.99
CA GLY A 136 33.02 18.31 9.26
C GLY A 136 33.57 17.19 10.15
N GLY A 137 33.11 17.09 11.40
CA GLY A 137 33.55 16.04 12.31
C GLY A 137 32.41 15.59 13.21
N GLY A 138 32.24 14.26 13.33
CA GLY A 138 31.32 13.64 14.27
C GLY A 138 31.38 12.11 14.15
N ASP A 139 31.94 11.46 15.16
CA ASP A 139 31.89 10.00 15.37
C ASP A 139 30.60 9.60 16.14
N GLU A 140 29.50 10.31 15.90
CA GLU A 140 28.26 10.21 16.68
C GLU A 140 27.05 10.08 15.74
N PRO A 141 25.98 9.37 16.13
CA PRO A 141 24.92 8.94 15.22
C PRO A 141 24.27 10.11 14.48
N GLU A 142 24.20 9.96 13.16
CA GLU A 142 23.75 10.99 12.25
C GLU A 142 22.22 11.19 12.37
N THR A 143 21.78 12.45 12.36
CA THR A 143 20.36 12.85 12.37
C THR A 143 19.53 12.10 11.31
N PRO A 144 18.17 12.10 11.38
CA PRO A 144 17.33 11.25 10.53
C PRO A 144 17.80 11.39 9.09
N PHE A 145 18.26 10.29 8.46
CA PHE A 145 19.04 10.27 7.21
C PHE A 145 18.49 11.22 6.14
N ASP A 146 18.86 12.49 6.24
CA ASP A 146 18.19 13.59 5.55
C ASP A 146 18.53 13.53 4.06
N GLY A 147 19.66 12.89 3.73
CA GLY A 147 20.05 12.50 2.38
C GLY A 147 19.05 11.56 1.71
N LEU A 148 18.56 10.56 2.43
CA LEU A 148 17.58 9.60 1.91
C LEU A 148 16.25 10.30 1.63
N LEU A 149 15.76 11.09 2.59
CA LEU A 149 14.54 11.88 2.41
C LEU A 149 14.67 12.87 1.25
N LYS A 150 15.85 13.46 1.07
CA LYS A 150 16.13 14.40 -0.03
C LYS A 150 16.25 13.73 -1.39
N ALA A 151 16.67 12.46 -1.44
CA ALA A 151 16.61 11.67 -2.68
C ALA A 151 15.15 11.36 -3.08
N LEU A 152 14.28 11.10 -2.10
CA LEU A 152 12.88 10.70 -2.35
C LEU A 152 11.91 11.87 -2.53
N ASN A 153 12.23 13.07 -2.06
CA ASN A 153 11.32 14.22 -2.14
C ASN A 153 11.28 14.96 -3.50
N GLY A 154 11.89 14.39 -4.55
CA GLY A 154 11.91 14.96 -5.90
C GLY A 154 12.86 16.15 -6.11
N THR A 155 13.66 16.55 -5.10
CA THR A 155 14.61 17.68 -5.26
C THR A 155 15.77 17.37 -6.21
N MET A 156 16.06 16.09 -6.46
CA MET A 156 16.98 15.62 -7.50
C MET A 156 16.39 15.71 -8.93
N GLY A 157 15.13 16.11 -9.06
CA GLY A 157 14.33 15.93 -10.28
C GLY A 157 13.31 14.80 -10.10
N ASN A 158 12.29 14.78 -10.95
CA ASN A 158 11.22 13.79 -10.86
C ASN A 158 11.71 12.41 -11.35
N TRP A 159 11.42 11.39 -10.55
CA TRP A 159 11.52 9.98 -10.94
C TRP A 159 10.59 9.70 -12.13
N ARG A 160 11.03 8.84 -13.08
CA ARG A 160 10.28 8.54 -14.31
C ARG A 160 9.16 7.54 -14.03
N PRO A 161 7.90 7.88 -14.38
CA PRO A 161 6.82 6.89 -14.44
C PRO A 161 7.14 5.90 -15.57
N GLY A 162 7.45 4.64 -15.24
CA GLY A 162 7.79 3.59 -16.22
C GLY A 162 9.21 2.98 -16.12
N ALA A 163 10.03 3.38 -15.14
CA ALA A 163 11.35 2.78 -14.91
C ALA A 163 11.30 1.32 -14.39
N GLY A 164 10.12 0.76 -14.10
CA GLY A 164 9.94 -0.56 -13.47
C GLY A 164 10.40 -0.61 -12.01
N VAL A 165 11.61 -0.12 -11.71
CA VAL A 165 12.22 -0.05 -10.37
C VAL A 165 12.93 1.30 -10.16
N HIS A 166 12.77 1.88 -8.98
CA HIS A 166 13.54 3.02 -8.49
C HIS A 166 14.55 2.51 -7.47
N ARG A 167 15.85 2.73 -7.69
CA ARG A 167 16.90 2.24 -6.79
C ARG A 167 17.60 3.37 -6.06
N VAL A 168 17.81 3.18 -4.76
CA VAL A 168 18.62 4.05 -3.92
C VAL A 168 19.72 3.23 -3.27
N ALA A 169 20.98 3.62 -3.44
CA ALA A 169 22.11 3.09 -2.67
C ALA A 169 22.55 4.13 -1.64
N LEU A 170 22.40 3.80 -0.37
CA LEU A 170 22.78 4.61 0.79
C LEU A 170 24.13 4.12 1.33
N PHE A 171 25.15 4.97 1.29
CA PHE A 171 26.48 4.73 1.86
C PHE A 171 26.62 5.52 3.17
N THR A 172 26.94 4.83 4.27
CA THR A 172 27.12 5.42 5.60
C THR A 172 28.09 4.59 6.44
N ASP A 173 28.78 5.24 7.39
CA ASP A 173 29.58 4.58 8.43
C ASP A 173 28.91 4.64 9.82
N ALA A 174 27.64 5.07 9.89
CA ALA A 174 26.90 5.35 11.12
C ALA A 174 25.46 4.76 11.12
N PRO A 175 24.88 4.50 12.31
CA PRO A 175 23.48 4.06 12.42
C PRO A 175 22.49 5.23 12.29
N ALA A 176 21.21 4.92 12.02
CA ALA A 176 20.13 5.89 12.00
C ALA A 176 19.73 6.28 13.42
N LYS A 177 19.20 7.49 13.57
CA LYS A 177 18.61 7.94 14.84
C LYS A 177 17.17 8.41 14.65
N ASP A 178 16.27 7.54 14.21
CA ASP A 178 14.82 7.86 14.26
C ASP A 178 13.89 6.65 14.03
N GLU A 179 13.08 6.31 15.04
CA GLU A 179 11.96 5.35 14.93
C GLU A 179 10.86 5.84 13.95
N SER A 180 10.91 7.10 13.50
CA SER A 180 9.96 7.70 12.54
C SER A 180 10.46 7.79 11.08
N LEU A 181 11.72 7.41 10.79
CA LEU A 181 12.30 7.45 9.44
C LEU A 181 11.49 6.61 8.45
N LYS A 182 11.03 5.44 8.89
CA LYS A 182 10.23 4.52 8.06
C LYS A 182 8.94 5.18 7.58
N GLY A 183 8.20 5.86 8.46
CA GLY A 183 6.94 6.53 8.10
C GLY A 183 7.15 7.65 7.07
N ALA A 184 8.28 8.36 7.15
CA ALA A 184 8.65 9.40 6.17
C ALA A 184 9.02 8.80 4.80
N VAL A 185 9.76 7.69 4.78
CA VAL A 185 10.09 6.94 3.55
C VAL A 185 8.82 6.41 2.89
N ASP A 186 7.90 5.80 3.67
CA ASP A 186 6.62 5.28 3.17
C ASP A 186 5.79 6.39 2.49
N ALA A 187 5.72 7.58 3.11
CA ALA A 187 5.00 8.73 2.57
C ALA A 187 5.65 9.32 1.30
N LEU A 188 6.99 9.37 1.24
CA LEU A 188 7.71 9.92 0.08
C LEU A 188 7.74 8.94 -1.11
N ALA A 189 7.74 7.63 -0.86
CA ALA A 189 7.64 6.61 -1.91
C ALA A 189 6.34 6.76 -2.73
N ALA A 190 5.22 7.00 -2.04
CA ALA A 190 3.95 7.27 -2.70
C ALA A 190 3.99 8.55 -3.57
N ASN A 191 4.70 9.59 -3.11
CA ASN A 191 4.82 10.86 -3.84
C ASN A 191 5.63 10.76 -5.14
N ILE A 192 6.56 9.80 -5.24
CA ILE A 192 7.32 9.54 -6.48
C ILE A 192 6.63 8.52 -7.39
N GLY A 193 5.40 8.11 -7.06
CA GLY A 193 4.65 7.13 -7.85
C GLY A 193 5.22 5.72 -7.77
N ALA A 194 5.82 5.37 -6.63
CA ALA A 194 6.32 4.03 -6.35
C ALA A 194 5.48 3.30 -5.29
N THR A 195 5.42 1.97 -5.37
CA THR A 195 4.90 1.09 -4.32
C THR A 195 6.03 0.49 -3.50
N ILE A 196 5.72 0.15 -2.25
CA ILE A 196 6.58 -0.60 -1.35
C ILE A 196 5.98 -2.00 -1.25
N THR A 197 6.59 -2.98 -1.92
CA THR A 197 6.12 -4.37 -1.93
C THR A 197 7.30 -5.30 -1.59
N PRO A 198 7.15 -6.30 -0.70
CA PRO A 198 8.24 -7.21 -0.31
C PRO A 198 8.70 -8.18 -1.41
N SER A 199 8.08 -8.17 -2.58
CA SER A 199 8.38 -9.09 -3.67
C SER A 199 9.02 -8.34 -4.84
N SER A 200 10.16 -8.85 -5.31
CA SER A 200 10.74 -8.53 -6.61
C SER A 200 9.70 -8.84 -7.68
N ARG A 201 8.91 -7.84 -8.06
CA ARG A 201 7.99 -7.99 -9.17
C ARG A 201 8.85 -8.09 -10.43
N THR A 202 8.66 -9.17 -11.17
CA THR A 202 9.40 -9.39 -12.41
C THR A 202 9.20 -8.19 -13.33
N VAL A 203 10.33 -7.68 -13.82
CA VAL A 203 10.44 -6.57 -14.77
C VAL A 203 9.39 -6.73 -15.87
N GLY A 204 8.66 -5.65 -16.18
CA GLY A 204 7.72 -5.62 -17.29
C GLY A 204 8.35 -6.23 -18.54
N ALA A 205 7.71 -7.26 -19.10
CA ALA A 205 8.17 -7.88 -20.32
C ALA A 205 8.33 -6.79 -21.40
N GLY A 206 9.53 -6.72 -21.98
CA GLY A 206 9.88 -5.69 -22.94
C GLY A 206 8.81 -5.52 -24.03
N GLY A 207 8.48 -4.27 -24.34
CA GLY A 207 7.61 -3.92 -25.45
C GLY A 207 8.07 -4.65 -26.70
N THR A 208 7.27 -5.61 -27.13
CA THR A 208 7.67 -6.64 -28.10
C THR A 208 7.35 -6.10 -29.50
N LEU A 209 8.39 -5.63 -30.19
CA LEU A 209 8.38 -5.04 -31.54
C LEU A 209 7.64 -3.69 -31.69
N ASP A 210 8.32 -2.71 -32.30
CA ASP A 210 7.62 -1.71 -33.11
C ASP A 210 7.43 -2.30 -34.50
N SER A 211 6.17 -2.47 -34.90
CA SER A 211 5.83 -2.87 -36.26
C SER A 211 5.35 -1.64 -37.03
N PHE A 212 5.79 -1.50 -38.28
CA PHE A 212 5.15 -0.58 -39.21
C PHE A 212 4.61 -1.37 -40.39
N THR A 213 3.43 -0.97 -40.83
CA THR A 213 2.69 -1.64 -41.89
C THR A 213 2.71 -0.76 -43.13
N LEU A 214 3.25 -1.28 -44.24
CA LEU A 214 3.15 -0.58 -45.53
C LEU A 214 1.92 -1.11 -46.27
N THR A 215 0.92 -0.24 -46.43
CA THR A 215 -0.27 -0.55 -47.23
C THR A 215 -0.19 0.20 -48.56
N PRO A 216 -0.29 -0.49 -49.72
CA PRO A 216 -0.36 0.19 -51.00
C PRO A 216 -1.66 1.00 -51.10
N ILE A 217 -1.58 2.28 -51.48
CA ILE A 217 -2.78 3.12 -51.72
C ILE A 217 -3.43 2.72 -53.06
N ASN A 218 -4.28 1.69 -52.98
CA ASN A 218 -5.44 1.30 -53.78
C ASN A 218 -5.44 1.26 -55.33
N SER A 219 -6.10 0.20 -55.81
CA SER A 219 -6.79 -0.03 -57.10
C SER A 219 -6.02 -0.72 -58.25
N ASN A 220 -6.39 -2.00 -58.47
CA ASN A 220 -6.43 -2.70 -59.77
C ASN A 220 -5.13 -2.88 -60.57
N ALA A 221 -4.08 -3.47 -60.00
CA ALA A 221 -2.94 -3.93 -60.81
C ALA A 221 -2.36 -5.27 -60.35
N SER A 222 -3.12 -6.35 -60.58
CA SER A 222 -2.54 -7.69 -60.65
C SER A 222 -1.54 -7.76 -61.82
N GLY A 223 -0.25 -7.90 -61.51
CA GLY A 223 0.75 -8.50 -62.42
C GLY A 223 1.57 -7.58 -63.32
N ARG A 224 2.12 -6.46 -62.85
CA ARG A 224 3.25 -5.80 -63.56
C ARG A 224 4.49 -5.68 -62.69
N SER A 225 5.57 -6.28 -63.17
CA SER A 225 6.93 -5.95 -62.76
C SER A 225 7.19 -4.47 -63.06
N MET A 226 7.37 -3.67 -62.01
CA MET A 226 7.92 -2.32 -62.14
C MET A 226 9.43 -2.44 -62.39
N SER A 227 9.84 -2.38 -63.65
CA SER A 227 11.20 -1.97 -64.02
C SER A 227 11.21 -0.45 -63.96
N VAL A 228 11.95 0.10 -63.00
CA VAL A 228 12.12 1.54 -62.85
C VAL A 228 13.36 1.95 -63.63
N ASN A 229 13.18 2.90 -64.54
CA ASN A 229 14.24 3.68 -65.17
C ASN A 229 14.91 4.54 -64.08
N PRO A 230 16.25 4.60 -63.96
CA PRO A 230 16.94 5.33 -62.88
C PRO A 230 16.61 6.83 -62.80
N ASP A 231 16.05 7.43 -63.86
CA ASP A 231 15.85 8.88 -63.99
C ASP A 231 14.38 9.35 -63.96
N ALA A 232 13.40 8.55 -63.49
CA ALA A 232 12.00 8.99 -63.52
C ALA A 232 11.15 8.64 -62.27
N GLN A 233 10.88 9.70 -61.51
CA GLN A 233 9.80 9.91 -60.52
C GLN A 233 9.94 9.23 -59.14
N PRO A 234 9.69 9.98 -58.04
CA PRO A 234 9.68 9.42 -56.69
C PRO A 234 8.54 8.41 -56.53
N LEU A 235 8.75 7.41 -55.67
CA LEU A 235 7.76 6.39 -55.34
C LEU A 235 6.41 7.04 -54.95
N PRO A 236 5.26 6.43 -55.31
CA PRO A 236 3.96 6.94 -54.88
C PRO A 236 3.85 6.97 -53.34
N PRO A 237 3.05 7.90 -52.77
CA PRO A 237 2.91 8.04 -51.33
C PRO A 237 2.28 6.77 -50.73
N PHE A 238 2.86 6.28 -49.63
CA PHE A 238 2.29 5.21 -48.80
C PHE A 238 1.57 5.85 -47.61
N GLU A 239 0.47 5.25 -47.16
CA GLU A 239 -0.17 5.63 -45.88
C GLU A 239 0.48 4.83 -44.74
N PHE A 240 0.92 5.55 -43.71
CA PHE A 240 1.51 4.98 -42.50
C PHE A 240 0.50 5.06 -41.36
N THR A 241 0.25 3.94 -40.70
CA THR A 241 -0.40 3.90 -39.38
C THR A 241 0.65 3.51 -38.36
N GLU A 242 0.98 4.42 -37.44
CA GLU A 242 1.81 4.12 -36.27
C GLU A 242 0.92 3.53 -35.18
N GLU A 243 1.28 2.36 -34.66
CA GLU A 243 0.82 1.94 -33.34
C GLU A 243 1.75 2.62 -32.33
N SER A 244 1.30 3.70 -31.70
CA SER A 244 2.04 4.26 -30.56
C SER A 244 2.03 3.22 -29.44
N PRO A 245 3.18 2.78 -28.90
CA PRO A 245 3.16 1.99 -27.69
C PRO A 245 2.47 2.82 -26.60
N THR A 246 1.59 2.24 -25.80
CA THR A 246 1.21 2.86 -24.54
C THR A 246 2.46 2.91 -23.65
N PRO A 247 2.83 4.05 -23.03
CA PRO A 247 3.86 4.05 -21.99
C PRO A 247 3.52 2.98 -20.97
N ASP A 248 4.51 2.25 -20.47
CA ASP A 248 4.26 1.39 -19.31
C ASP A 248 3.87 2.28 -18.13
N THR A 249 2.58 2.25 -17.76
CA THR A 249 2.03 2.95 -16.61
C THR A 249 2.13 2.12 -15.34
N SER A 250 2.90 1.03 -15.34
CA SER A 250 3.12 0.23 -14.14
C SER A 250 3.78 1.08 -13.05
N ILE A 251 3.26 0.94 -11.84
CA ILE A 251 3.79 1.60 -10.65
C ILE A 251 5.18 1.00 -10.39
N ALA A 252 6.21 1.84 -10.30
CA ALA A 252 7.58 1.37 -10.05
C ALA A 252 7.69 0.83 -8.62
N ASN A 253 8.48 -0.23 -8.39
CA ASN A 253 8.85 -0.61 -7.02
C ASN A 253 10.04 0.24 -6.57
N LEU A 254 10.00 0.78 -5.36
CA LEU A 254 11.18 1.42 -4.76
C LEU A 254 12.01 0.35 -4.07
N GLU A 255 13.31 0.27 -4.35
CA GLU A 255 14.29 -0.59 -3.67
C GLU A 255 15.36 0.28 -3.01
N ILE A 256 15.52 0.18 -1.68
CA ILE A 256 16.56 0.89 -0.93
C ILE A 256 17.60 -0.13 -0.44
N TYR A 257 18.86 0.14 -0.79
CA TYR A 257 20.00 -0.66 -0.36
C TYR A 257 20.86 0.16 0.59
N THR A 258 21.13 -0.40 1.77
CA THR A 258 21.96 0.24 2.78
C THR A 258 23.33 -0.43 2.80
N ILE A 259 24.38 0.37 2.74
CA ILE A 259 25.76 -0.08 2.64
C ILE A 259 26.55 0.56 3.77
N TYR A 260 26.93 -0.27 4.73
CA TYR A 260 27.81 0.14 5.82
C TYR A 260 29.26 0.01 5.38
N THR A 261 29.96 1.14 5.30
CA THR A 261 31.39 1.18 4.98
C THR A 261 32.24 1.03 6.24
N GLY A 262 33.44 0.48 6.09
CA GLY A 262 34.36 0.32 7.20
C GLY A 262 33.99 -0.81 8.18
N ASN A 263 34.58 -0.76 9.37
CA ASN A 263 34.47 -1.83 10.36
C ASN A 263 33.29 -1.58 11.31
N PHE A 264 32.07 -1.79 10.80
CA PHE A 264 30.83 -1.53 11.51
C PHE A 264 30.40 -2.73 12.37
N GLY A 265 30.05 -2.50 13.64
CA GLY A 265 29.85 -3.58 14.62
C GLY A 265 28.50 -4.31 14.52
N SER A 266 27.42 -3.61 14.14
CA SER A 266 26.07 -4.19 14.03
C SER A 266 25.18 -3.34 13.15
N LEU A 267 24.43 -3.95 12.23
CA LEU A 267 23.47 -3.26 11.35
C LEU A 267 22.44 -2.47 12.17
N ASP A 268 21.99 -1.35 11.60
CA ASP A 268 20.89 -0.57 12.18
C ASP A 268 19.53 -1.25 11.88
N PRO A 269 18.74 -1.60 12.91
CA PRO A 269 17.46 -2.28 12.71
C PRO A 269 16.43 -1.49 11.87
N ASP A 270 16.43 -0.16 11.94
CA ASP A 270 15.49 0.68 11.21
C ASP A 270 15.87 0.75 9.73
N LEU A 271 17.17 0.90 9.42
CA LEU A 271 17.65 0.82 8.04
C LEU A 271 17.51 -0.58 7.43
N GLU A 272 17.68 -1.63 8.23
CA GLU A 272 17.42 -3.01 7.82
C GLU A 272 15.93 -3.23 7.52
N SER A 273 15.05 -2.70 8.37
CA SER A 273 13.60 -2.72 8.15
C SER A 273 13.21 -1.97 6.88
N ILE A 274 13.75 -0.77 6.64
CA ILE A 274 13.49 0.03 5.43
C ILE A 274 13.98 -0.69 4.17
N ALA A 275 15.21 -1.21 4.19
CA ALA A 275 15.77 -1.94 3.06
C ALA A 275 14.92 -3.16 2.72
N THR A 276 14.55 -3.96 3.73
CA THR A 276 13.74 -5.18 3.54
C THR A 276 12.32 -4.86 3.08
N THR A 277 11.66 -3.84 3.65
CA THR A 277 10.27 -3.49 3.30
C THR A 277 10.18 -2.98 1.85
N THR A 278 11.22 -2.30 1.37
CA THR A 278 11.33 -1.84 -0.03
C THR A 278 11.83 -2.92 -1.00
N GLY A 279 12.12 -4.14 -0.55
CA GLY A 279 12.65 -5.20 -1.40
C GLY A 279 14.13 -5.03 -1.78
N GLY A 280 14.84 -4.13 -1.09
CA GLY A 280 16.30 -4.07 -1.10
C GLY A 280 16.93 -4.88 0.04
N SER A 281 18.18 -4.58 0.39
CA SER A 281 18.93 -5.28 1.44
C SER A 281 19.98 -4.38 2.09
N SER A 282 20.34 -4.71 3.33
CA SER A 282 21.46 -4.10 4.05
C SER A 282 22.71 -4.95 3.94
N PHE A 283 23.87 -4.32 3.78
CA PHE A 283 25.15 -5.00 3.61
C PHE A 283 26.24 -4.35 4.45
N VAL A 284 27.12 -5.18 5.02
CA VAL A 284 28.37 -4.72 5.62
C VAL A 284 29.48 -4.94 4.61
N ALA A 285 30.21 -3.88 4.30
CA ALA A 285 31.29 -3.91 3.33
C ALA A 285 32.60 -3.43 3.98
N PRO A 286 33.28 -4.31 4.74
CA PRO A 286 34.45 -3.94 5.52
C PRO A 286 35.70 -3.71 4.65
N ASN A 287 35.66 -4.12 3.38
CA ASN A 287 36.71 -3.88 2.40
C ASN A 287 36.11 -3.57 1.00
N PRO A 288 36.91 -3.01 0.08
CA PRO A 288 36.43 -2.63 -1.24
C PRO A 288 35.87 -3.77 -2.11
N ASP A 289 36.33 -5.01 -1.97
CA ASP A 289 35.93 -6.15 -2.81
C ASP A 289 34.56 -6.73 -2.42
N ASP A 290 34.29 -6.81 -1.11
CA ASP A 290 32.97 -7.19 -0.58
C ASP A 290 31.90 -6.18 -1.00
N LEU A 291 32.29 -4.92 -1.17
CA LEU A 291 31.40 -3.85 -1.63
C LEU A 291 31.07 -3.98 -3.13
N VAL A 292 32.06 -4.31 -3.96
CA VAL A 292 31.84 -4.57 -5.39
C VAL A 292 30.87 -5.74 -5.56
N LYS A 293 31.07 -6.85 -4.84
CA LYS A 293 30.19 -8.03 -4.91
C LYS A 293 28.74 -7.72 -4.50
N THR A 294 28.59 -6.94 -3.44
CA THR A 294 27.30 -6.43 -2.95
C THR A 294 26.59 -5.58 -4.00
N LEU A 295 27.29 -4.62 -4.59
CA LEU A 295 26.72 -3.65 -5.53
C LEU A 295 26.39 -4.25 -6.90
N LEU A 296 27.08 -5.30 -7.33
CA LEU A 296 26.78 -6.01 -8.57
C LEU A 296 25.51 -6.86 -8.48
N THR A 297 25.17 -7.32 -7.28
CA THR A 297 23.89 -7.96 -6.98
C THR A 297 22.73 -6.98 -7.18
N ILE A 298 22.93 -5.70 -6.81
CA ILE A 298 21.92 -4.64 -6.85
C ILE A 298 21.53 -4.21 -8.28
N ILE A 299 22.50 -4.17 -9.21
CA ILE A 299 22.28 -3.74 -10.60
C ILE A 299 22.06 -4.90 -11.58
N ASN A 300 22.03 -6.14 -11.08
CA ASN A 300 21.79 -7.39 -11.81
C ASN A 300 22.63 -7.54 -13.10
N LEU A 301 23.90 -7.12 -13.04
CA LEU A 301 24.83 -7.26 -14.17
C LEU A 301 25.61 -8.57 -14.09
N PRO A 302 25.98 -9.15 -15.24
CA PRO A 302 26.89 -10.29 -15.28
C PRO A 302 28.22 -9.97 -14.59
N ILE A 303 28.64 -10.81 -13.64
CA ILE A 303 29.95 -10.74 -13.00
C ILE A 303 30.89 -11.71 -13.72
N ILE A 304 32.08 -11.26 -14.09
CA ILE A 304 33.08 -12.07 -14.79
C ILE A 304 34.23 -12.45 -13.86
N THR A 305 34.48 -13.74 -13.73
CA THR A 305 35.66 -14.28 -13.02
C THR A 305 36.60 -14.97 -14.00
N LEU A 306 37.89 -15.04 -13.66
CA LEU A 306 38.94 -15.62 -14.50
C LEU A 306 39.77 -16.63 -13.69
N THR A 307 40.07 -17.79 -14.28
CA THR A 307 40.98 -18.81 -13.74
C THR A 307 41.84 -19.41 -14.85
N VAL A 308 42.94 -20.08 -14.49
CA VAL A 308 43.78 -20.83 -15.44
C VAL A 308 44.00 -22.25 -14.95
N SER A 309 43.92 -23.23 -15.85
CA SER A 309 44.25 -24.63 -15.55
C SER A 309 44.76 -25.36 -16.81
N PRO A 310 45.88 -26.11 -16.73
CA PRO A 310 46.83 -26.16 -15.61
C PRO A 310 47.54 -24.81 -15.40
N THR A 311 48.20 -24.62 -14.25
CA THR A 311 48.92 -23.37 -13.92
C THR A 311 50.35 -23.32 -14.51
N SER A 312 50.87 -24.44 -15.01
CA SER A 312 52.18 -24.52 -15.65
C SER A 312 52.22 -25.59 -16.74
N VAL A 313 52.95 -25.36 -17.82
CA VAL A 313 53.18 -26.28 -18.94
C VAL A 313 54.63 -26.20 -19.40
N THR A 314 55.12 -27.23 -20.09
CA THR A 314 56.45 -27.22 -20.74
C THR A 314 56.36 -26.60 -22.13
N GLU A 315 57.43 -25.91 -22.56
CA GLU A 315 57.53 -25.30 -23.89
C GLU A 315 57.40 -26.32 -25.03
N ASP A 316 58.09 -27.47 -24.95
CA ASP A 316 57.97 -28.59 -25.90
C ASP A 316 56.77 -29.52 -25.62
N GLY A 317 55.83 -29.08 -24.77
CA GLY A 317 54.69 -29.87 -24.33
C GLY A 317 53.57 -29.95 -25.36
N THR A 318 52.64 -30.90 -25.16
CA THR A 318 51.37 -30.94 -25.89
C THR A 318 50.19 -30.38 -25.09
N THR A 319 50.46 -29.81 -23.90
CA THR A 319 49.44 -29.30 -22.98
C THR A 319 49.51 -27.78 -22.96
N ASN A 320 48.35 -27.14 -23.03
CA ASN A 320 48.24 -25.69 -23.18
C ASN A 320 47.71 -25.09 -21.88
N LEU A 321 48.01 -23.81 -21.62
CA LEU A 321 47.39 -23.08 -20.52
C LEU A 321 45.99 -22.65 -20.96
N VAL A 322 44.95 -23.05 -20.24
CA VAL A 322 43.56 -22.68 -20.57
C VAL A 322 43.03 -21.68 -19.54
N TYR A 323 42.87 -20.43 -19.98
CA TYR A 323 42.22 -19.38 -19.22
C TYR A 323 40.72 -19.45 -19.41
N THR A 324 39.97 -19.63 -18.34
CA THR A 324 38.51 -19.76 -18.36
C THR A 324 37.85 -18.54 -17.73
N PHE A 325 37.09 -17.81 -18.55
CA PHE A 325 36.25 -16.70 -18.14
C PHE A 325 34.85 -17.25 -17.83
N THR A 326 34.30 -16.93 -16.66
CA THR A 326 32.97 -17.38 -16.24
C THR A 326 32.10 -16.17 -15.95
N ARG A 327 30.86 -16.15 -16.46
CA ARG A 327 29.87 -15.09 -16.20
C ARG A 327 28.73 -15.57 -15.31
N THR A 328 28.24 -14.71 -14.44
CA THR A 328 26.97 -14.90 -13.72
C THR A 328 25.81 -14.14 -14.41
N GLY A 329 24.57 -14.38 -13.99
CA GLY A 329 23.41 -13.62 -14.46
C GLY A 329 22.82 -14.09 -15.80
N ALA A 330 22.13 -13.17 -16.50
CA ALA A 330 21.40 -13.49 -17.73
C ALA A 330 22.34 -13.93 -18.86
N THR A 331 22.12 -15.12 -19.41
CA THR A 331 22.93 -15.66 -20.50
C THR A 331 22.31 -15.43 -21.89
N THR A 332 21.13 -14.83 -21.98
CA THR A 332 20.34 -14.72 -23.23
C THR A 332 21.05 -13.97 -24.35
N ASP A 333 21.92 -13.02 -24.02
CA ASP A 333 22.66 -12.22 -24.98
C ASP A 333 24.15 -12.54 -24.97
N ALA A 334 24.81 -12.30 -26.10
CA ALA A 334 26.27 -12.38 -26.19
C ALA A 334 26.92 -11.21 -25.44
N LEU A 335 28.11 -11.43 -24.87
CA LEU A 335 28.82 -10.44 -24.05
C LEU A 335 30.32 -10.47 -24.37
N THR A 336 30.90 -9.32 -24.70
CA THR A 336 32.35 -9.19 -24.94
C THR A 336 33.03 -8.63 -23.70
N VAL A 337 34.08 -9.31 -23.24
CA VAL A 337 34.86 -8.98 -22.05
C VAL A 337 36.27 -8.59 -22.44
N ASN A 338 36.76 -7.49 -21.88
CA ASN A 338 38.11 -6.97 -22.04
C ASN A 338 39.06 -7.52 -20.96
N TYR A 339 40.31 -7.73 -21.32
CA TYR A 339 41.40 -8.06 -20.40
C TYR A 339 42.73 -7.46 -20.87
N THR A 340 43.69 -7.26 -19.97
CA THR A 340 45.07 -6.92 -20.29
C THR A 340 45.95 -8.16 -20.32
N VAL A 341 46.97 -8.12 -21.17
CA VAL A 341 47.98 -9.18 -21.33
C VAL A 341 49.31 -8.68 -20.76
N GLY A 342 50.04 -9.56 -20.08
CA GLY A 342 51.37 -9.30 -19.55
C GLY A 342 52.11 -10.61 -19.23
N GLY A 343 53.17 -10.52 -18.44
CA GLY A 343 54.08 -11.66 -18.15
C GLY A 343 55.47 -11.41 -18.72
N THR A 344 56.34 -12.43 -18.65
CA THR A 344 57.69 -12.39 -19.24
C THR A 344 57.74 -13.01 -20.64
N ALA A 345 56.80 -13.89 -20.98
CA ALA A 345 56.69 -14.49 -22.30
C ALA A 345 56.12 -13.49 -23.32
N THR A 346 56.61 -13.55 -24.55
CA THR A 346 56.33 -12.69 -25.68
C THR A 346 55.33 -13.37 -26.64
N PHE A 347 54.23 -12.69 -26.91
CA PHE A 347 53.22 -13.17 -27.87
C PHE A 347 53.81 -13.29 -29.29
N ASP A 348 53.50 -14.37 -30.00
CA ASP A 348 54.00 -14.75 -31.34
C ASP A 348 55.49 -15.14 -31.41
N THR A 349 56.25 -15.08 -30.31
CA THR A 349 57.58 -15.71 -30.20
C THR A 349 57.48 -16.94 -29.32
N ASP A 350 57.04 -16.76 -28.07
CA ASP A 350 57.13 -17.78 -27.01
C ASP A 350 55.81 -18.55 -26.87
N TYR A 351 54.71 -17.98 -27.36
CA TYR A 351 53.41 -18.66 -27.44
C TYR A 351 52.50 -18.09 -28.53
N THR A 352 51.53 -18.90 -28.93
CA THR A 352 50.37 -18.51 -29.73
C THR A 352 49.08 -18.65 -28.91
N GLN A 353 47.96 -18.13 -29.41
CA GLN A 353 46.67 -18.23 -28.70
C GLN A 353 45.51 -18.61 -29.60
N THR A 354 44.51 -19.26 -29.01
CA THR A 354 43.19 -19.48 -29.62
C THR A 354 42.05 -19.15 -28.64
N GLY A 355 40.90 -18.73 -29.17
CA GLY A 355 39.68 -18.46 -28.38
C GLY A 355 39.46 -16.99 -28.03
N ALA A 356 40.48 -16.14 -28.04
CA ALA A 356 40.29 -14.70 -27.91
C ALA A 356 39.60 -14.11 -29.16
N ALA A 357 38.70 -13.16 -28.96
CA ALA A 357 38.11 -12.35 -30.02
C ALA A 357 39.09 -11.30 -30.56
N SER A 358 39.98 -10.80 -29.70
CA SER A 358 41.17 -10.02 -30.08
C SER A 358 42.30 -10.27 -29.10
N PHE A 359 43.56 -10.27 -29.55
CA PHE A 359 44.73 -10.45 -28.68
C PHE A 359 45.91 -9.63 -29.22
N THR A 360 46.58 -8.91 -28.32
CA THR A 360 47.80 -8.11 -28.56
C THR A 360 48.74 -8.29 -27.37
N GLU A 361 49.98 -7.81 -27.47
CA GLU A 361 50.95 -7.89 -26.36
C GLU A 361 50.47 -7.26 -25.03
N THR A 362 49.52 -6.34 -25.06
CA THR A 362 49.06 -5.60 -23.86
C THR A 362 47.57 -5.73 -23.56
N THR A 363 46.74 -6.10 -24.53
CA THR A 363 45.28 -6.12 -24.41
C THR A 363 44.64 -7.25 -25.21
N GLY A 364 43.48 -7.72 -24.76
CA GLY A 364 42.67 -8.70 -25.48
C GLY A 364 41.19 -8.62 -25.12
N THR A 365 40.38 -9.34 -25.88
CA THR A 365 38.94 -9.50 -25.61
C THR A 365 38.50 -10.94 -25.83
N VAL A 366 37.49 -11.39 -25.08
CA VAL A 366 36.82 -12.69 -25.25
C VAL A 366 35.32 -12.46 -25.36
N THR A 367 34.61 -13.30 -26.13
CA THR A 367 33.15 -13.16 -26.30
C THR A 367 32.43 -14.39 -25.77
N PHE A 368 31.53 -14.17 -24.82
CA PHE A 368 30.50 -15.15 -24.42
C PHE A 368 29.43 -15.18 -25.49
N ALA A 369 29.16 -16.35 -26.05
CA ALA A 369 28.01 -16.54 -26.93
C ALA A 369 26.69 -16.46 -26.13
N ALA A 370 25.60 -16.08 -26.81
CA ALA A 370 24.25 -16.19 -26.25
C ALA A 370 23.99 -17.63 -25.78
N GLY A 371 23.50 -17.78 -24.57
CA GLY A 371 23.28 -19.05 -23.85
C GLY A 371 24.50 -19.60 -23.09
N SER A 372 25.71 -19.08 -23.31
CA SER A 372 26.94 -19.61 -22.69
C SER A 372 27.28 -18.90 -21.39
N ASP A 373 27.60 -19.62 -20.33
CA ASP A 373 28.10 -19.06 -19.06
C ASP A 373 29.64 -18.96 -19.00
N THR A 374 30.33 -19.54 -19.98
CA THR A 374 31.80 -19.62 -20.04
C THR A 374 32.35 -19.24 -21.41
N ALA A 375 33.59 -18.74 -21.42
CA ALA A 375 34.41 -18.55 -22.61
C ALA A 375 35.89 -18.78 -22.26
N THR A 376 36.72 -19.23 -23.21
CA THR A 376 38.10 -19.63 -22.93
C THR A 376 39.10 -18.98 -23.87
N VAL A 377 40.30 -18.68 -23.35
CA VAL A 377 41.49 -18.33 -24.12
C VAL A 377 42.56 -19.38 -23.83
N THR A 378 43.02 -20.07 -24.86
CA THR A 378 44.05 -21.11 -24.76
C THR A 378 45.37 -20.55 -25.24
N ILE A 379 46.41 -20.66 -24.41
CA ILE A 379 47.78 -20.26 -24.71
C ILE A 379 48.59 -21.52 -25.00
N ASP A 380 49.17 -21.57 -26.19
CA ASP A 380 49.93 -22.69 -26.74
C ASP A 380 51.41 -22.28 -26.87
N PRO A 381 52.31 -22.76 -25.98
CA PRO A 381 53.73 -22.43 -26.04
C PRO A 381 54.35 -22.80 -27.40
N THR A 382 55.30 -21.98 -27.86
CA THR A 382 56.04 -22.24 -29.10
C THR A 382 57.29 -23.04 -28.76
N ALA A 383 57.35 -24.30 -29.18
CA ALA A 383 58.55 -25.12 -29.03
C ALA A 383 59.75 -24.55 -29.82
N ASP A 384 60.89 -24.35 -29.17
CA ASP A 384 62.17 -24.09 -29.84
C ASP A 384 63.37 -24.94 -29.35
N THR A 385 64.59 -24.42 -29.42
CA THR A 385 65.82 -25.12 -28.99
C THR A 385 66.79 -24.19 -28.23
N ASN A 386 66.31 -23.01 -27.86
CA ASN A 386 67.06 -21.97 -27.19
C ASN A 386 67.07 -22.26 -25.68
N VAL A 387 68.26 -22.21 -25.08
CA VAL A 387 68.34 -22.34 -23.62
C VAL A 387 67.98 -21.00 -22.99
N GLU A 388 66.76 -20.91 -22.48
CA GLU A 388 66.15 -19.74 -21.85
C GLU A 388 65.70 -20.03 -20.41
N ASP A 389 65.24 -19.01 -19.67
CA ASP A 389 64.69 -19.17 -18.32
C ASP A 389 63.17 -19.44 -18.40
N ASP A 390 62.56 -20.03 -17.35
CA ASP A 390 61.10 -20.21 -17.28
C ASP A 390 60.35 -18.87 -17.41
N GLU A 391 59.28 -18.84 -18.20
CA GLU A 391 58.52 -17.65 -18.53
C GLU A 391 57.08 -17.66 -18.00
N THR A 392 56.43 -16.49 -18.02
CA THR A 392 55.06 -16.32 -17.52
C THR A 392 54.16 -15.63 -18.53
N VAL A 393 52.89 -16.05 -18.56
CA VAL A 393 51.79 -15.34 -19.23
C VAL A 393 50.79 -14.92 -18.17
N THR A 394 50.36 -13.66 -18.20
CA THR A 394 49.46 -13.08 -17.20
C THR A 394 48.28 -12.43 -17.88
N LEU A 395 47.06 -12.81 -17.51
CA LEU A 395 45.83 -12.15 -17.94
C LEU A 395 45.15 -11.49 -16.75
N ASN A 396 44.73 -10.22 -16.91
CA ASN A 396 43.97 -9.49 -15.89
C ASN A 396 42.70 -8.89 -16.49
N LEU A 397 41.56 -9.05 -15.81
CA LEU A 397 40.29 -8.52 -16.31
C LEU A 397 40.33 -6.99 -16.36
N ALA A 398 39.84 -6.41 -17.45
CA ALA A 398 39.82 -4.97 -17.67
C ALA A 398 38.38 -4.44 -17.67
N PRO A 399 38.14 -3.18 -17.29
CA PRO A 399 36.81 -2.58 -17.35
C PRO A 399 36.23 -2.62 -18.77
N GLY A 400 34.93 -2.85 -18.87
CA GLY A 400 34.24 -2.95 -20.16
C GLY A 400 32.74 -2.74 -20.04
N THR A 401 32.03 -3.11 -21.09
CA THR A 401 30.62 -2.81 -21.27
C THR A 401 29.75 -4.05 -21.06
N GLY A 402 28.68 -3.92 -20.28
CA GLY A 402 27.69 -4.98 -20.04
C GLY A 402 28.06 -5.99 -18.94
N TYR A 403 29.16 -5.78 -18.23
CA TYR A 403 29.63 -6.69 -17.18
C TYR A 403 30.44 -5.98 -16.10
N ALA A 404 30.70 -6.70 -15.02
CA ALA A 404 31.60 -6.27 -13.97
C ALA A 404 32.68 -7.31 -13.65
N ILE A 405 33.77 -6.85 -13.04
CA ILE A 405 34.96 -7.66 -12.76
C ILE A 405 34.80 -8.33 -11.41
N GLY A 406 34.89 -9.66 -11.38
CA GLY A 406 34.88 -10.50 -10.18
C GLY A 406 36.24 -11.07 -9.78
N THR A 407 37.23 -11.08 -10.68
CA THR A 407 38.64 -11.42 -10.38
C THR A 407 39.49 -10.18 -10.60
N THR A 408 40.01 -9.60 -9.52
CA THR A 408 40.79 -8.35 -9.52
C THR A 408 42.29 -8.57 -9.60
N ASP A 409 42.77 -9.71 -9.09
CA ASP A 409 44.16 -10.13 -9.17
C ASP A 409 44.49 -10.73 -10.56
N ALA A 410 45.75 -10.57 -10.96
CA ALA A 410 46.23 -11.09 -12.22
C ALA A 410 46.36 -12.62 -12.17
N VAL A 411 45.83 -13.31 -13.20
CA VAL A 411 45.89 -14.77 -13.31
C VAL A 411 47.13 -15.17 -14.10
N VAL A 412 48.01 -15.95 -13.46
CA VAL A 412 49.35 -16.26 -13.99
C VAL A 412 49.46 -17.74 -14.39
N GLY A 413 49.96 -17.98 -15.60
CA GLY A 413 50.39 -19.30 -16.08
C GLY A 413 51.89 -19.29 -16.40
N ILE A 414 52.55 -20.44 -16.22
CA ILE A 414 54.01 -20.60 -16.36
C ILE A 414 54.34 -21.50 -17.55
N ILE A 415 55.34 -21.12 -18.36
CA ILE A 415 55.94 -21.93 -19.43
C ILE A 415 57.36 -22.30 -18.96
N THR A 416 57.67 -23.60 -18.85
CA THR A 416 58.99 -24.07 -18.40
C THR A 416 59.86 -24.52 -19.56
N ASN A 417 61.12 -24.05 -19.62
CA ASN A 417 62.08 -24.40 -20.67
C ASN A 417 62.59 -25.85 -20.53
N THR A 418 62.74 -26.56 -21.64
CA THR A 418 63.20 -27.95 -21.72
C THR A 418 64.60 -28.16 -22.31
N ASP A 419 65.29 -27.10 -22.77
CA ASP A 419 66.60 -27.20 -23.41
C ASP A 419 67.80 -27.24 -22.43
N THR A 420 68.82 -28.03 -22.77
CA THR A 420 69.99 -28.29 -21.88
C THR A 420 71.35 -27.99 -22.52
N ASP A 421 72.26 -27.38 -21.75
CA ASP A 421 73.70 -27.22 -22.02
C ASP A 421 74.48 -28.54 -21.75
N ASN A 422 75.41 -28.95 -22.64
CA ASN A 422 75.98 -30.31 -22.68
C ASN A 422 77.51 -30.35 -22.45
N GLU A 423 77.94 -30.81 -21.27
CA GLU A 423 79.31 -31.28 -20.97
C GLU A 423 79.24 -32.68 -20.31
N THR A 424 80.11 -33.62 -20.70
CA THR A 424 80.00 -35.06 -20.34
C THR A 424 80.22 -35.37 -18.85
N PRO A 425 79.36 -36.17 -18.17
CA PRO A 425 79.40 -36.26 -16.71
C PRO A 425 80.24 -37.42 -16.16
N SER A 426 80.80 -37.18 -14.96
CA SER A 426 81.20 -38.19 -13.97
C SER A 426 80.04 -39.10 -13.59
N ASN A 427 80.29 -40.32 -13.09
CA ASN A 427 79.22 -41.20 -12.56
C ASN A 427 78.25 -40.40 -11.68
N GLN A 428 76.99 -40.33 -12.09
CA GLN A 428 75.95 -39.54 -11.46
C GLN A 428 75.15 -40.43 -10.53
N ALA A 429 74.61 -39.85 -9.45
CA ALA A 429 73.70 -40.62 -8.61
C ALA A 429 72.46 -41.02 -9.43
N PRO A 430 71.80 -42.14 -9.09
CA PRO A 430 70.47 -42.42 -9.61
C PRO A 430 69.58 -41.18 -9.43
N THR A 431 68.77 -40.84 -10.42
CA THR A 431 67.89 -39.67 -10.38
C THR A 431 66.47 -40.04 -10.01
N ASN A 432 66.12 -41.32 -10.11
CA ASN A 432 64.80 -41.80 -9.70
C ASN A 432 64.85 -43.24 -9.21
N LEU A 433 63.89 -43.56 -8.34
CA LEU A 433 63.54 -44.90 -7.93
C LEU A 433 62.07 -45.10 -8.25
N ALA A 434 61.77 -46.13 -9.03
CA ALA A 434 60.42 -46.54 -9.36
C ALA A 434 60.17 -47.95 -8.84
N LEU A 435 58.92 -48.24 -8.52
CA LEU A 435 58.44 -49.57 -8.19
C LEU A 435 57.40 -49.93 -9.24
N SER A 436 57.49 -51.13 -9.83
CA SER A 436 56.65 -51.53 -10.96
C SER A 436 55.15 -51.55 -10.65
N ALA A 437 54.77 -51.63 -9.37
CA ALA A 437 53.41 -51.44 -8.89
C ALA A 437 53.46 -50.87 -7.47
N THR A 438 52.66 -49.84 -7.22
CA THR A 438 52.51 -49.20 -5.90
C THR A 438 51.17 -49.55 -5.27
N THR A 439 50.50 -50.58 -5.78
CA THR A 439 49.24 -51.07 -5.23
C THR A 439 49.33 -52.55 -4.93
N VAL A 440 48.61 -52.98 -3.90
CA VAL A 440 48.45 -54.39 -3.53
C VAL A 440 47.01 -54.59 -3.11
N ASN A 441 46.37 -55.67 -3.53
CA ASN A 441 45.05 -56.00 -3.00
C ASN A 441 45.19 -56.37 -1.52
N GLU A 442 44.17 -56.07 -0.72
CA GLU A 442 44.07 -56.66 0.60
C GLU A 442 43.90 -58.19 0.55
N ASN A 443 43.98 -58.85 1.72
CA ASN A 443 43.79 -60.29 1.86
C ASN A 443 44.80 -61.17 1.09
N VAL A 444 45.92 -60.58 0.63
CA VAL A 444 47.00 -61.34 -0.01
C VAL A 444 47.85 -62.12 0.99
N PRO A 445 48.38 -63.30 0.62
CA PRO A 445 49.28 -64.05 1.50
C PRO A 445 50.49 -63.24 1.96
N VAL A 446 51.03 -63.56 3.14
CA VAL A 446 52.30 -63.02 3.63
C VAL A 446 53.43 -63.23 2.60
N ASN A 447 54.33 -62.25 2.49
CA ASN A 447 55.44 -62.17 1.53
C ASN A 447 55.01 -62.04 0.07
N THR A 448 53.76 -61.64 -0.20
CA THR A 448 53.34 -61.29 -1.55
C THR A 448 54.22 -60.18 -2.11
N VAL A 449 54.74 -60.40 -3.32
CA VAL A 449 55.51 -59.40 -4.07
C VAL A 449 54.56 -58.34 -4.60
N ILE A 450 54.78 -57.10 -4.21
CA ILE A 450 53.98 -55.94 -4.65
C ILE A 450 54.49 -55.48 -6.00
N GLY A 451 55.81 -55.27 -6.09
CA GLY A 451 56.44 -54.83 -7.32
C GLY A 451 57.94 -55.03 -7.27
N THR A 452 58.58 -54.76 -8.40
CA THR A 452 60.04 -54.77 -8.53
C THR A 452 60.56 -53.35 -8.67
N PHE A 453 61.59 -53.01 -7.93
CA PHE A 453 62.29 -51.75 -8.03
C PHE A 453 63.11 -51.69 -9.32
N SER A 454 63.10 -50.50 -9.91
CA SER A 454 63.97 -50.07 -10.99
C SER A 454 64.47 -48.65 -10.67
N SER A 455 65.68 -48.34 -11.08
CA SER A 455 66.27 -47.02 -10.89
C SER A 455 66.52 -46.36 -12.24
N THR A 456 66.24 -45.07 -12.32
CA THR A 456 66.72 -44.24 -13.44
C THR A 456 68.06 -43.68 -13.02
N ASP A 457 69.05 -43.88 -13.85
CA ASP A 457 70.41 -43.40 -13.64
C ASP A 457 70.90 -42.83 -14.97
N PRO A 458 71.48 -41.61 -14.97
CA PRO A 458 72.10 -41.03 -16.16
C PRO A 458 73.17 -41.93 -16.80
N ASP A 459 73.81 -42.80 -16.00
CA ASP A 459 74.80 -43.76 -16.47
C ASP A 459 74.16 -45.05 -16.99
N THR A 460 74.16 -45.23 -18.32
CA THR A 460 73.60 -46.43 -18.95
C THR A 460 74.38 -47.69 -18.58
N GLY A 461 73.70 -48.71 -18.06
CA GLY A 461 74.28 -50.02 -17.75
C GLY A 461 74.69 -50.24 -16.30
N ASN A 462 74.42 -49.29 -15.41
CA ASN A 462 74.61 -49.44 -13.96
C ASN A 462 73.78 -50.58 -13.37
N THR A 463 74.31 -51.19 -12.31
CA THR A 463 73.59 -52.15 -11.47
C THR A 463 73.18 -51.50 -10.15
N PHE A 464 72.01 -51.88 -9.61
CA PHE A 464 71.42 -51.21 -8.44
C PHE A 464 71.15 -52.16 -7.29
N THR A 465 71.30 -51.64 -6.08
CA THR A 465 70.89 -52.30 -4.84
C THR A 465 69.84 -51.46 -4.12
N TYR A 466 68.89 -52.12 -3.44
CA TYR A 466 67.75 -51.48 -2.79
C TYR A 466 67.69 -51.81 -1.30
N SER A 467 67.38 -50.82 -0.46
CA SER A 467 67.21 -51.01 0.98
C SER A 467 66.14 -50.07 1.57
N LEU A 468 65.46 -50.54 2.62
CA LEU A 468 64.59 -49.71 3.45
C LEU A 468 65.46 -48.94 4.45
N ILE A 469 65.26 -47.63 4.56
CA ILE A 469 66.09 -46.72 5.38
C ILE A 469 65.23 -45.83 6.27
N ALA A 470 65.80 -45.35 7.38
CA ALA A 470 65.09 -44.49 8.32
C ALA A 470 64.97 -43.02 7.83
N GLY A 471 64.02 -42.27 8.40
CA GLY A 471 63.78 -40.84 8.18
C GLY A 471 62.40 -40.54 7.57
N THR A 472 62.14 -39.29 7.19
CA THR A 472 60.79 -38.85 6.76
C THR A 472 60.17 -39.74 5.68
N GLY A 473 59.04 -40.37 6.00
CA GLY A 473 58.33 -41.31 5.13
C GLY A 473 58.62 -42.80 5.40
N ASP A 474 59.37 -43.14 6.44
CA ASP A 474 59.72 -44.51 6.84
C ASP A 474 58.71 -45.19 7.79
N THR A 475 57.57 -44.53 8.06
CA THR A 475 56.63 -44.91 9.12
C THR A 475 56.22 -46.38 9.07
N ASP A 476 56.11 -46.95 7.85
CA ASP A 476 55.65 -48.31 7.63
C ASP A 476 56.74 -49.26 7.12
N ASN A 477 58.02 -48.88 7.16
CA ASN A 477 59.11 -49.72 6.68
C ASN A 477 59.10 -51.14 7.29
N THR A 478 58.65 -51.29 8.53
CA THR A 478 58.58 -52.59 9.23
C THR A 478 57.53 -53.55 8.65
N ALA A 479 56.55 -53.03 7.91
CA ALA A 479 55.54 -53.84 7.24
C ALA A 479 56.06 -54.50 5.94
N PHE A 480 57.28 -54.18 5.51
CA PHE A 480 57.84 -54.66 4.24
C PHE A 480 59.22 -55.28 4.38
N SER A 481 59.58 -56.07 3.37
CA SER A 481 60.91 -56.63 3.14
C SER A 481 61.33 -56.38 1.71
N ILE A 482 62.64 -56.21 1.47
CA ILE A 482 63.21 -56.17 0.12
C ILE A 482 64.03 -57.44 -0.11
N VAL A 483 63.65 -58.23 -1.11
CA VAL A 483 64.36 -59.45 -1.53
C VAL A 483 64.86 -59.25 -2.97
N GLY A 484 66.17 -59.04 -3.12
CA GLY A 484 66.75 -58.63 -4.41
C GLY A 484 66.29 -57.22 -4.78
N ASN A 485 65.49 -57.11 -5.86
CA ASN A 485 64.80 -55.87 -6.22
C ASN A 485 63.30 -55.93 -5.97
N GLN A 486 62.77 -56.94 -5.28
CA GLN A 486 61.33 -57.09 -5.06
C GLN A 486 60.91 -56.52 -3.70
N LEU A 487 59.87 -55.68 -3.68
CA LEU A 487 59.19 -55.29 -2.46
C LEU A 487 58.17 -56.35 -2.08
N GLN A 488 58.24 -56.86 -0.86
CA GLN A 488 57.31 -57.85 -0.30
C GLN A 488 56.63 -57.31 0.95
N ILE A 489 55.35 -57.64 1.15
CA ILE A 489 54.62 -57.28 2.36
C ILE A 489 54.71 -58.38 3.43
N ASN A 490 55.03 -58.02 4.67
CA ASN A 490 55.33 -58.96 5.76
C ASN A 490 54.09 -59.55 6.43
N ASN A 491 52.90 -58.97 6.21
CA ASN A 491 51.61 -59.47 6.70
C ASN A 491 50.53 -59.18 5.65
N SER A 492 49.41 -59.91 5.69
CA SER A 492 48.27 -59.60 4.82
C SER A 492 47.78 -58.18 5.11
N PRO A 493 47.66 -57.30 4.11
CA PRO A 493 47.04 -56.00 4.27
C PRO A 493 45.51 -56.14 4.37
N ASP A 494 44.89 -55.15 5.00
CA ASP A 494 43.45 -55.02 5.27
C ASP A 494 43.11 -53.54 5.02
N PHE A 495 42.29 -53.27 4.01
CA PHE A 495 42.02 -51.91 3.52
C PHE A 495 41.36 -51.07 4.62
N GLU A 496 40.41 -51.65 5.34
CA GLU A 496 39.64 -51.01 6.42
C GLU A 496 40.53 -50.62 7.60
N THR A 497 41.57 -51.41 7.91
CA THR A 497 42.54 -51.08 8.95
C THR A 497 43.52 -50.02 8.48
N LYS A 498 44.09 -50.17 7.28
CA LYS A 498 45.09 -49.25 6.74
C LYS A 498 45.20 -49.36 5.22
N ASN A 499 44.59 -48.40 4.53
CA ASN A 499 44.54 -48.34 3.07
C ASN A 499 45.83 -47.81 2.38
N SER A 500 46.83 -47.38 3.14
CA SER A 500 48.04 -46.78 2.59
C SER A 500 49.23 -46.96 3.54
N TYR A 501 50.38 -47.37 3.00
CA TYR A 501 51.64 -47.47 3.72
C TYR A 501 52.68 -46.52 3.15
N SER A 502 53.41 -45.81 4.01
CA SER A 502 54.55 -44.99 3.61
C SER A 502 55.86 -45.71 3.91
N ILE A 503 56.66 -45.97 2.86
CA ILE A 503 58.00 -46.55 2.99
C ILE A 503 59.05 -45.62 2.40
N ARG A 504 60.26 -45.66 2.96
CA ARG A 504 61.41 -44.91 2.45
C ARG A 504 62.48 -45.86 1.95
N VAL A 505 62.72 -45.83 0.64
CA VAL A 505 63.61 -46.76 -0.06
C VAL A 505 64.82 -46.01 -0.60
N LYS A 506 65.99 -46.60 -0.44
CA LYS A 506 67.26 -46.16 -1.02
C LYS A 506 67.66 -47.08 -2.17
N THR A 507 67.96 -46.50 -3.34
CA THR A 507 68.70 -47.18 -4.42
C THR A 507 70.15 -46.72 -4.39
N THR A 508 71.10 -47.62 -4.62
CA THR A 508 72.53 -47.30 -4.76
C THR A 508 73.05 -47.92 -6.05
N ASP A 509 73.74 -47.12 -6.87
CA ASP A 509 74.36 -47.54 -8.12
C ASP A 509 75.67 -48.32 -7.90
N GLN A 510 76.34 -48.70 -9.00
CA GLN A 510 77.63 -49.38 -8.95
C GLN A 510 78.79 -48.47 -8.50
N GLY A 511 78.66 -47.15 -8.69
CA GLY A 511 79.60 -46.13 -8.23
C GLY A 511 79.51 -45.81 -6.73
N GLY A 512 78.51 -46.34 -6.03
CA GLY A 512 78.22 -46.11 -4.62
C GLY A 512 77.41 -44.85 -4.32
N LEU A 513 76.95 -44.14 -5.35
CA LEU A 513 76.04 -43.00 -5.21
C LEU A 513 74.60 -43.49 -5.09
N SER A 514 73.76 -42.72 -4.42
CA SER A 514 72.45 -43.19 -4.01
C SER A 514 71.36 -42.15 -4.11
N PHE A 515 70.14 -42.64 -4.32
CA PHE A 515 68.92 -41.87 -4.33
C PHE A 515 67.92 -42.48 -3.36
N GLU A 516 67.20 -41.63 -2.64
CA GLU A 516 66.22 -42.02 -1.64
C GLU A 516 64.86 -41.51 -2.09
N LYS A 517 63.84 -42.36 -1.97
CA LYS A 517 62.47 -41.97 -2.31
C LYS A 517 61.51 -42.53 -1.29
N THR A 518 60.58 -41.69 -0.87
CA THR A 518 59.39 -42.14 -0.15
C THR A 518 58.39 -42.63 -1.17
N LEU A 519 57.90 -43.85 -0.99
CA LEU A 519 56.85 -44.45 -1.80
C LEU A 519 55.64 -44.68 -0.92
N THR A 520 54.47 -44.41 -1.50
CA THR A 520 53.19 -44.80 -0.92
C THR A 520 52.74 -46.08 -1.58
N ILE A 521 52.47 -47.12 -0.79
CA ILE A 521 51.84 -48.35 -1.25
C ILE A 521 50.37 -48.28 -0.85
N THR A 522 49.50 -48.19 -1.84
CA THR A 522 48.05 -48.18 -1.63
C THR A 522 47.54 -49.62 -1.57
N VAL A 523 46.71 -49.91 -0.58
CA VAL A 523 45.96 -51.16 -0.57
C VAL A 523 44.72 -50.93 -1.44
N ASN A 524 44.45 -51.83 -2.39
CA ASN A 524 43.17 -51.80 -3.09
C ASN A 524 42.14 -52.51 -2.22
N ASP A 525 41.00 -51.84 -2.03
CA ASP A 525 39.78 -52.42 -1.48
C ASP A 525 39.32 -53.55 -2.40
N VAL A 526 39.16 -54.74 -1.83
CA VAL A 526 38.59 -55.91 -2.50
C VAL A 526 37.40 -56.38 -1.69
N ASN A 527 36.20 -55.98 -2.13
CA ASN A 527 34.89 -56.44 -1.63
C ASN A 527 34.93 -57.87 -1.07
N GLU A 528 34.80 -58.00 0.25
CA GLU A 528 34.74 -59.30 0.92
C GLU A 528 33.49 -60.05 0.48
N THR A 529 33.66 -61.30 0.06
CA THR A 529 32.49 -62.16 -0.17
C THR A 529 31.76 -62.47 1.15
N PRO A 530 30.43 -62.28 1.21
CA PRO A 530 29.54 -62.12 0.06
C PRO A 530 29.20 -60.65 -0.29
N GLY A 531 30.05 -59.98 -1.07
CA GLY A 531 29.83 -59.58 -2.48
C GLY A 531 28.85 -58.45 -2.78
N ASN A 532 28.16 -57.92 -1.78
CA ASN A 532 27.34 -56.73 -1.88
C ASN A 532 27.37 -56.07 -0.50
N GLN A 533 27.65 -54.77 -0.43
CA GLN A 533 27.64 -53.98 0.79
C GLN A 533 26.27 -53.33 0.96
N ALA A 534 25.84 -53.11 2.21
CA ALA A 534 24.55 -52.46 2.46
C ALA A 534 24.61 -50.98 2.03
N PRO A 535 23.47 -50.36 1.65
CA PRO A 535 23.43 -48.92 1.44
C PRO A 535 23.92 -48.19 2.70
N THR A 536 24.62 -47.09 2.53
CA THR A 536 25.18 -46.29 3.63
C THR A 536 24.35 -45.05 3.95
N ASN A 537 23.47 -44.63 3.04
CA ASN A 537 22.58 -43.49 3.26
C ASN A 537 21.28 -43.61 2.45
N LEU A 538 20.26 -42.90 2.92
CA LEU A 538 18.98 -42.69 2.26
C LEU A 538 18.67 -41.19 2.27
N ALA A 539 18.35 -40.64 1.11
CA ALA A 539 17.95 -39.24 0.96
C ALA A 539 16.58 -39.15 0.26
N LEU A 540 15.90 -38.03 0.47
CA LEU A 540 14.65 -37.66 -0.18
C LEU A 540 14.85 -36.29 -0.82
N SER A 541 14.47 -36.13 -2.09
CA SER A 541 14.75 -34.91 -2.86
C SER A 541 14.07 -33.64 -2.32
N ALA A 542 12.97 -33.80 -1.57
CA ALA A 542 12.30 -32.72 -0.86
C ALA A 542 11.70 -33.27 0.43
N SER A 543 11.88 -32.56 1.53
CA SER A 543 11.37 -32.92 2.86
C SER A 543 10.30 -31.96 3.37
N THR A 544 9.70 -31.20 2.45
CA THR A 544 8.60 -30.29 2.71
C THR A 544 7.46 -30.57 1.75
N VAL A 545 6.24 -30.32 2.19
CA VAL A 545 5.05 -30.35 1.35
C VAL A 545 4.14 -29.21 1.78
N ASP A 546 3.58 -28.49 0.83
CA ASP A 546 2.57 -27.49 1.14
C ASP A 546 1.32 -28.19 1.70
N GLU A 547 0.62 -27.56 2.64
CA GLU A 547 -0.69 -28.03 3.04
C GLU A 547 -1.72 -27.93 1.90
N ASN A 548 -2.90 -28.52 2.09
CA ASN A 548 -4.01 -28.47 1.15
C ASN A 548 -3.72 -29.08 -0.25
N VAL A 549 -2.61 -29.81 -0.40
CA VAL A 549 -2.31 -30.54 -1.63
C VAL A 549 -3.27 -31.72 -1.84
N PRO A 550 -3.60 -32.07 -3.09
CA PRO A 550 -4.45 -33.22 -3.39
C PRO A 550 -3.89 -34.54 -2.81
N VAL A 551 -4.77 -35.50 -2.53
CA VAL A 551 -4.35 -36.84 -2.10
C VAL A 551 -3.42 -37.48 -3.15
N ASN A 552 -2.44 -38.25 -2.69
CA ASN A 552 -1.38 -38.88 -3.48
C ASN A 552 -0.40 -37.90 -4.14
N THR A 553 -0.33 -36.65 -3.67
CA THR A 553 0.70 -35.70 -4.10
C THR A 553 2.08 -36.27 -3.81
N VAL A 554 2.98 -36.21 -4.80
CA VAL A 554 4.37 -36.63 -4.68
C VAL A 554 5.16 -35.54 -3.97
N ILE A 555 5.74 -35.90 -2.83
CA ILE A 555 6.57 -34.99 -2.03
C ILE A 555 7.98 -34.95 -2.58
N GLY A 556 8.55 -36.12 -2.84
CA GLY A 556 9.89 -36.24 -3.37
C GLY A 556 10.21 -37.66 -3.79
N THR A 557 11.38 -37.81 -4.42
CA THR A 557 11.93 -39.10 -4.81
C THR A 557 13.06 -39.51 -3.86
N PHE A 558 13.04 -40.77 -3.45
CA PHE A 558 14.12 -41.38 -2.69
C PHE A 558 15.34 -41.66 -3.57
N SER A 559 16.51 -41.50 -2.97
CA SER A 559 17.80 -41.97 -3.48
C SER A 559 18.59 -42.65 -2.35
N SER A 560 19.54 -43.49 -2.74
CA SER A 560 20.40 -44.22 -1.80
C SER A 560 21.86 -44.03 -2.18
N THR A 561 22.72 -43.91 -1.16
CA THR A 561 24.17 -44.00 -1.33
C THR A 561 24.56 -45.43 -1.01
N ASP A 562 25.26 -46.08 -1.91
CA ASP A 562 25.68 -47.46 -1.80
C ASP A 562 27.14 -47.56 -2.29
N PRO A 563 28.00 -48.29 -1.57
CA PRO A 563 29.37 -48.54 -2.00
C PRO A 563 29.46 -49.25 -3.37
N ASP A 564 28.46 -50.04 -3.72
CA ASP A 564 28.40 -50.78 -4.98
C ASP A 564 27.73 -49.95 -6.09
N SER A 565 28.51 -49.56 -7.09
CA SER A 565 28.02 -48.80 -8.24
C SER A 565 27.09 -49.64 -9.13
N GLY A 566 25.90 -49.11 -9.46
CA GLY A 566 24.97 -49.73 -10.41
C GLY A 566 23.87 -50.59 -9.76
N ASN A 567 23.80 -50.66 -8.43
CA ASN A 567 22.72 -51.31 -7.71
C ASN A 567 21.34 -50.65 -7.97
N THR A 568 20.29 -51.48 -8.01
CA THR A 568 18.90 -51.01 -7.99
C THR A 568 18.35 -51.02 -6.57
N PHE A 569 17.57 -50.00 -6.21
CA PHE A 569 17.05 -49.85 -4.85
C PHE A 569 15.52 -49.97 -4.80
N THR A 570 15.04 -50.57 -3.73
CA THR A 570 13.63 -50.61 -3.37
C THR A 570 13.41 -49.90 -2.04
N TYR A 571 12.28 -49.21 -1.91
CA TYR A 571 11.95 -48.38 -0.75
C TYR A 571 10.68 -48.87 -0.08
N SER A 572 10.67 -48.92 1.25
CA SER A 572 9.50 -49.34 2.03
C SER A 572 9.40 -48.58 3.36
N LEU A 573 8.17 -48.32 3.80
CA LEU A 573 7.89 -47.82 5.15
C LEU A 573 7.90 -49.00 6.12
N ILE A 574 8.64 -48.88 7.22
CA ILE A 574 8.86 -49.97 8.19
C ILE A 574 8.60 -49.51 9.63
N ALA A 575 8.24 -50.45 10.50
CA ALA A 575 7.97 -50.16 11.89
C ALA A 575 9.26 -49.97 12.73
N GLY A 576 9.18 -49.18 13.81
CA GLY A 576 10.27 -48.90 14.76
C GLY A 576 10.38 -47.42 15.10
N THR A 577 11.34 -47.03 15.95
CA THR A 577 11.55 -45.61 16.33
C THR A 577 11.54 -44.67 15.11
N GLY A 578 10.66 -43.66 15.14
CA GLY A 578 10.45 -42.69 14.05
C GLY A 578 9.41 -43.09 13.00
N ASP A 579 8.59 -44.11 13.25
CA ASP A 579 7.54 -44.61 12.33
C ASP A 579 6.13 -44.06 12.60
N THR A 580 6.01 -43.11 13.54
CA THR A 580 4.73 -42.60 14.07
C THR A 580 3.72 -42.27 12.98
N ASP A 581 4.19 -41.74 11.85
CA ASP A 581 3.35 -41.24 10.77
C ASP A 581 3.41 -42.06 9.48
N ASN A 582 4.00 -43.25 9.50
CA ASN A 582 4.11 -44.09 8.30
C ASN A 582 2.76 -44.31 7.60
N THR A 583 1.65 -44.37 8.33
CA THR A 583 0.31 -44.59 7.76
C THR A 583 -0.22 -43.41 6.92
N ALA A 584 0.34 -42.21 7.11
CA ALA A 584 -0.02 -41.03 6.34
C ALA A 584 0.60 -41.04 4.92
N PHE A 585 1.52 -41.96 4.62
CA PHE A 585 2.25 -41.99 3.37
C PHE A 585 2.14 -43.34 2.65
N SER A 586 2.41 -43.29 1.35
CA SER A 586 2.64 -44.47 0.51
C SER A 586 3.90 -44.25 -0.33
N ILE A 587 4.53 -45.35 -0.74
CA ILE A 587 5.69 -45.31 -1.62
C ILE A 587 5.30 -45.98 -2.94
N VAL A 588 5.37 -45.23 -4.04
CA VAL A 588 5.10 -45.72 -5.39
C VAL A 588 6.40 -45.66 -6.19
N GLY A 589 7.03 -46.82 -6.43
CA GLY A 589 8.38 -46.87 -7.00
C GLY A 589 9.40 -46.28 -6.04
N ASN A 590 10.00 -45.14 -6.40
CA ASN A 590 10.87 -44.36 -5.52
C ASN A 590 10.23 -43.04 -5.05
N GLN A 591 8.95 -42.79 -5.30
CA GLN A 591 8.27 -41.57 -4.90
C GLN A 591 7.57 -41.74 -3.56
N LEU A 592 7.77 -40.79 -2.65
CA LEU A 592 6.97 -40.64 -1.44
C LEU A 592 5.71 -39.85 -1.79
N GLN A 593 4.54 -40.42 -1.50
CA GLN A 593 3.24 -39.80 -1.68
C GLN A 593 2.51 -39.66 -0.35
N ILE A 594 1.76 -38.58 -0.17
CA ILE A 594 0.91 -38.39 1.00
C ILE A 594 -0.51 -38.91 0.73
N ASN A 595 -1.05 -39.74 1.63
CA ASN A 595 -2.31 -40.46 1.41
C ASN A 595 -3.54 -39.56 1.61
N ASN A 596 -3.41 -38.52 2.42
CA ASN A 596 -4.45 -37.53 2.70
C ASN A 596 -3.87 -36.13 2.55
N SER A 597 -4.72 -35.15 2.25
CA SER A 597 -4.28 -33.75 2.22
C SER A 597 -3.74 -33.35 3.60
N PRO A 598 -2.51 -32.81 3.70
CA PRO A 598 -1.96 -32.31 4.95
C PRO A 598 -2.59 -30.96 5.30
N ASP A 599 -2.67 -30.68 6.59
CA ASP A 599 -3.19 -29.44 7.18
C ASP A 599 -2.18 -29.04 8.27
N PHE A 600 -1.57 -27.86 8.11
CA PHE A 600 -0.45 -27.41 8.94
C PHE A 600 -0.89 -27.21 10.38
N GLU A 601 -2.07 -26.61 10.59
CA GLU A 601 -2.69 -26.35 11.91
C GLU A 601 -2.93 -27.65 12.68
N THR A 602 -3.36 -28.71 12.00
CA THR A 602 -3.51 -30.03 12.62
C THR A 602 -2.15 -30.66 12.92
N LYS A 603 -1.23 -30.64 11.95
CA LYS A 603 0.08 -31.28 12.09
C LYS A 603 1.11 -30.73 11.11
N ASN A 604 1.98 -29.86 11.63
CA ASN A 604 3.06 -29.21 10.88
C ASN A 604 4.27 -30.11 10.53
N SER A 605 4.34 -31.34 11.03
CA SER A 605 5.46 -32.24 10.72
C SER A 605 5.10 -33.70 10.91
N TYR A 606 5.62 -34.55 10.03
CA TYR A 606 5.46 -36.00 10.05
C TYR A 606 6.80 -36.69 10.24
N SER A 607 6.83 -37.73 11.08
CA SER A 607 7.99 -38.60 11.26
C SER A 607 7.74 -39.97 10.62
N ILE A 608 8.53 -40.29 9.60
CA ILE A 608 8.47 -41.58 8.90
C ILE A 608 9.79 -42.33 8.98
N ARG A 609 9.71 -43.67 9.01
CA ARG A 609 10.89 -44.55 8.98
C ARG A 609 10.89 -45.34 7.68
N VAL A 610 11.91 -45.07 6.87
CA VAL A 610 12.05 -45.63 5.53
C VAL A 610 13.24 -46.58 5.49
N LYS A 611 13.04 -47.73 4.86
CA LYS A 611 14.07 -48.72 4.55
C LYS A 611 14.37 -48.67 3.05
N THR A 612 15.64 -48.50 2.70
CA THR A 612 16.16 -48.82 1.36
C THR A 612 16.78 -50.21 1.36
N THR A 613 16.55 -50.98 0.30
CA THR A 613 17.14 -52.32 0.10
C THR A 613 17.72 -52.39 -1.30
N ASP A 614 18.99 -52.79 -1.38
CA ASP A 614 19.72 -52.97 -2.64
C ASP A 614 19.35 -54.28 -3.36
N GLN A 615 20.04 -54.56 -4.47
CA GLN A 615 19.83 -55.77 -5.26
C GLN A 615 20.32 -57.05 -4.55
N GLY A 616 21.30 -56.94 -3.65
CA GLY A 616 21.81 -58.03 -2.81
C GLY A 616 20.91 -58.38 -1.61
N GLY A 617 19.87 -57.56 -1.35
CA GLY A 617 18.93 -57.73 -0.25
C GLY A 617 19.43 -57.15 1.09
N LEU A 618 20.54 -56.40 1.07
CA LEU A 618 21.01 -55.66 2.25
C LEU A 618 20.32 -54.30 2.30
N SER A 619 20.28 -53.71 3.49
CA SER A 619 19.38 -52.58 3.73
C SER A 619 19.89 -51.56 4.72
N PHE A 620 19.45 -50.33 4.50
CA PHE A 620 19.65 -49.20 5.39
C PHE A 620 18.32 -48.58 5.77
N GLU A 621 18.21 -48.12 7.01
CA GLU A 621 16.99 -47.53 7.55
C GLU A 621 17.28 -46.12 8.03
N LYS A 622 16.35 -45.20 7.76
CA LYS A 622 16.46 -43.81 8.18
C LYS A 622 15.11 -43.26 8.60
N THR A 623 15.11 -42.54 9.70
CA THR A 623 13.98 -41.68 10.07
C THR A 623 14.09 -40.36 9.31
N LEU A 624 13.01 -39.96 8.66
CA LEU A 624 12.89 -38.69 7.96
C LEU A 624 11.77 -37.87 8.61
N THR A 625 11.98 -36.56 8.64
CA THR A 625 10.95 -35.60 9.03
C THR A 625 10.47 -34.91 7.76
N ILE A 626 9.16 -34.93 7.52
CA ILE A 626 8.52 -34.17 6.46
C ILE A 626 7.83 -32.98 7.13
N ALA A 627 8.28 -31.77 6.86
CA ALA A 627 7.60 -30.57 7.32
C ALA A 627 6.44 -30.23 6.39
N VAL A 628 5.34 -29.76 6.96
CA VAL A 628 4.27 -29.14 6.19
C VAL A 628 4.59 -27.65 6.14
N ASN A 629 4.49 -27.03 4.97
CA ASN A 629 4.57 -25.58 4.87
C ASN A 629 3.18 -25.00 5.12
N ASP A 630 3.14 -23.97 5.96
CA ASP A 630 1.98 -23.12 6.17
C ASP A 630 1.71 -22.33 4.88
N VAL A 631 0.61 -22.66 4.20
CA VAL A 631 0.14 -21.94 3.02
C VAL A 631 -1.11 -21.19 3.39
N ASN A 632 -0.90 -19.98 3.91
CA ASN A 632 -1.93 -19.02 4.25
C ASN A 632 -3.25 -19.23 3.50
N GLU A 633 -4.17 -19.91 4.17
CA GLU A 633 -5.51 -20.12 3.65
C GLU A 633 -6.21 -18.77 3.59
N ASN A 634 -7.13 -18.66 2.64
CA ASN A 634 -8.16 -17.64 2.85
C ASN A 634 -8.86 -17.97 4.17
N PRO A 635 -9.05 -16.98 5.06
CA PRO A 635 -9.77 -17.22 6.30
C PRO A 635 -11.05 -17.98 6.00
N SER A 636 -11.34 -19.06 6.72
CA SER A 636 -12.61 -19.75 6.53
C SER A 636 -13.71 -18.81 7.01
N ASN A 637 -14.74 -18.56 6.20
CA ASN A 637 -15.87 -17.73 6.63
C ASN A 637 -16.38 -18.22 8.00
N GLN A 638 -16.33 -17.37 9.01
CA GLN A 638 -16.76 -17.65 10.37
C GLN A 638 -18.12 -17.01 10.61
N ALA A 639 -18.91 -17.61 11.49
CA ALA A 639 -20.14 -16.97 11.92
C ALA A 639 -19.81 -15.69 12.72
N PRO A 640 -20.60 -14.61 12.60
CA PRO A 640 -20.39 -13.36 13.32
C PRO A 640 -20.19 -13.58 14.82
N THR A 641 -19.15 -12.97 15.37
CA THR A 641 -18.71 -13.26 16.75
C THR A 641 -19.27 -12.27 17.77
N ALA A 642 -19.50 -11.02 17.36
CA ALA A 642 -20.14 -10.02 18.21
C ALA A 642 -21.03 -9.06 17.41
N LEU A 643 -22.07 -8.56 18.09
CA LEU A 643 -22.90 -7.46 17.65
C LEU A 643 -22.90 -6.42 18.77
N ILE A 644 -22.29 -5.28 18.49
CA ILE A 644 -22.04 -4.21 19.44
C ILE A 644 -22.87 -2.99 19.04
N PHE A 645 -23.65 -2.48 20.00
CA PHE A 645 -24.35 -1.20 19.87
C PHE A 645 -23.37 -0.06 20.21
N GLN A 646 -22.77 0.55 19.19
CA GLN A 646 -21.93 1.73 19.38
C GLN A 646 -22.77 3.00 19.44
N ASN A 647 -22.29 4.01 20.16
CA ASN A 647 -23.01 5.28 20.38
C ASN A 647 -24.45 5.06 20.86
N ALA A 648 -24.65 4.02 21.67
CA ALA A 648 -25.95 3.58 22.10
C ALA A 648 -26.62 4.61 23.04
N VAL A 649 -27.82 5.03 22.67
CA VAL A 649 -28.74 5.79 23.51
C VAL A 649 -29.62 4.78 24.24
N THR A 650 -29.20 4.35 25.42
CA THR A 650 -29.95 3.37 26.25
C THR A 650 -31.00 4.02 27.15
N GLU A 651 -30.98 5.34 27.23
CA GLU A 651 -31.94 6.16 27.98
C GLU A 651 -32.39 7.33 27.12
N LEU A 652 -33.69 7.56 27.04
CA LEU A 652 -34.28 8.65 26.27
C LEU A 652 -35.31 9.34 27.15
N ALA A 653 -35.19 10.65 27.34
CA ALA A 653 -36.22 11.42 28.02
C ALA A 653 -37.55 11.32 27.25
N GLU A 654 -38.66 11.23 27.96
CA GLU A 654 -39.97 11.04 27.34
C GLU A 654 -40.35 12.16 26.37
N ASN A 655 -39.92 13.38 26.62
CA ASN A 655 -40.21 14.53 25.76
C ASN A 655 -39.29 14.64 24.52
N VAL A 656 -38.42 13.65 24.27
CA VAL A 656 -37.53 13.69 23.10
C VAL A 656 -38.33 13.42 21.83
N ASN A 657 -38.20 14.31 20.84
CA ASN A 657 -38.83 14.09 19.54
C ASN A 657 -38.07 13.06 18.72
N VAL A 658 -38.80 12.04 18.25
CA VAL A 658 -38.27 10.87 17.53
C VAL A 658 -38.78 10.75 16.09
N THR A 659 -39.45 11.75 15.52
CA THR A 659 -40.04 11.63 14.16
C THR A 659 -39.11 12.11 13.03
N PRO A 660 -39.02 11.38 11.90
CA PRO A 660 -39.74 10.14 11.59
C PRO A 660 -39.15 8.92 12.31
N GLU A 661 -37.88 9.01 12.71
CA GLU A 661 -37.13 8.01 13.45
C GLU A 661 -36.02 8.66 14.29
N PHE A 662 -35.62 8.01 15.38
CA PHE A 662 -34.52 8.46 16.24
C PHE A 662 -33.43 7.38 16.28
N LYS A 663 -32.22 7.72 15.87
CA LYS A 663 -31.09 6.77 15.90
C LYS A 663 -30.74 6.45 17.35
N VAL A 664 -30.91 5.19 17.75
CA VAL A 664 -30.62 4.74 19.13
C VAL A 664 -29.29 4.00 19.23
N ALA A 665 -28.75 3.45 18.15
CA ALA A 665 -27.40 2.87 18.15
C ALA A 665 -26.84 2.73 16.72
N ASP A 666 -25.52 2.77 16.59
CA ASP A 666 -24.81 2.25 15.44
C ASP A 666 -24.55 0.75 15.65
N LEU A 667 -24.81 -0.07 14.62
CA LEU A 667 -24.59 -1.51 14.68
C LEU A 667 -23.19 -1.82 14.15
N LEU A 668 -22.29 -2.23 15.05
CA LEU A 668 -21.00 -2.81 14.67
C LEU A 668 -21.10 -4.32 14.80
N ILE A 669 -20.83 -5.02 13.71
CA ILE A 669 -20.70 -6.47 13.69
C ILE A 669 -19.20 -6.78 13.67
N GLU A 670 -18.74 -7.57 14.63
CA GLU A 670 -17.39 -8.14 14.60
C GLU A 670 -17.48 -9.49 13.90
N ASP A 671 -16.93 -9.50 12.70
CA ASP A 671 -16.95 -10.62 11.78
C ASP A 671 -15.62 -10.64 11.02
N ASP A 672 -15.30 -11.79 10.43
CA ASP A 672 -14.04 -11.96 9.71
C ASP A 672 -14.00 -11.21 8.35
N GLY A 673 -15.11 -10.59 7.97
CA GLY A 673 -15.25 -9.79 6.75
C GLY A 673 -15.53 -10.62 5.50
N LEU A 674 -15.76 -11.93 5.66
CA LEU A 674 -16.19 -12.84 4.61
C LEU A 674 -17.70 -13.08 4.69
N GLY A 675 -18.28 -13.67 3.64
CA GLY A 675 -19.72 -13.90 3.57
C GLY A 675 -20.58 -12.63 3.52
N THR A 676 -21.83 -12.70 3.99
CA THR A 676 -22.75 -11.55 4.00
C THR A 676 -23.71 -11.63 5.18
N ASN A 677 -23.61 -10.61 6.05
CA ASN A 677 -24.41 -10.47 7.26
C ASN A 677 -25.80 -9.90 6.98
N ASN A 678 -26.82 -10.75 7.08
CA ASN A 678 -28.22 -10.35 7.02
C ASN A 678 -28.74 -10.00 8.41
N LEU A 679 -29.18 -8.75 8.58
CA LEU A 679 -29.73 -8.23 9.83
C LEU A 679 -31.26 -8.29 9.82
N PHE A 680 -31.86 -8.77 10.91
CA PHE A 680 -33.32 -8.71 11.08
C PHE A 680 -33.76 -8.59 12.55
N LEU A 681 -34.94 -7.99 12.75
CA LEU A 681 -35.49 -7.68 14.07
C LEU A 681 -36.52 -8.72 14.55
N THR A 682 -36.38 -9.11 15.81
CA THR A 682 -37.34 -9.95 16.56
C THR A 682 -37.54 -9.38 17.97
N GLY A 683 -38.36 -10.02 18.79
CA GLY A 683 -38.67 -9.54 20.14
C GLY A 683 -40.00 -8.79 20.23
N ARG A 684 -40.33 -8.36 21.45
CA ARG A 684 -41.67 -7.85 21.81
C ARG A 684 -42.01 -6.55 21.11
N ASP A 685 -41.09 -5.58 21.17
CA ASP A 685 -41.36 -4.21 20.69
C ASP A 685 -40.75 -3.96 19.31
N ARG A 686 -40.46 -5.02 18.53
CA ARG A 686 -39.75 -4.92 17.24
C ARG A 686 -40.38 -3.93 16.25
N GLU A 687 -41.69 -3.69 16.33
CA GLU A 687 -42.42 -2.77 15.46
C GLU A 687 -42.11 -1.30 15.78
N ARG A 688 -41.51 -1.02 16.94
CA ARG A 688 -41.00 0.29 17.34
C ARG A 688 -39.56 0.52 16.93
N PHE A 689 -38.94 -0.41 16.20
CA PHE A 689 -37.57 -0.29 15.75
C PHE A 689 -37.42 -0.64 14.27
N LEU A 690 -36.43 -0.05 13.61
CA LEU A 690 -35.99 -0.45 12.28
C LEU A 690 -34.48 -0.39 12.14
N ILE A 691 -33.94 -1.14 11.18
CA ILE A 691 -32.52 -1.11 10.83
C ILE A 691 -32.37 -0.40 9.49
N GLN A 692 -31.53 0.63 9.46
CA GLN A 692 -31.21 1.36 8.24
C GLN A 692 -29.74 1.78 8.26
N ASN A 693 -29.04 1.57 7.13
CA ASN A 693 -27.63 1.97 6.97
C ASN A 693 -26.72 1.50 8.12
N SER A 694 -26.89 0.25 8.57
CA SER A 694 -26.15 -0.32 9.71
C SER A 694 -26.34 0.43 11.04
N ALA A 695 -27.48 1.07 11.24
CA ALA A 695 -27.88 1.67 12.51
C ALA A 695 -29.30 1.24 12.90
N LEU A 696 -29.54 1.21 14.22
CA LEU A 696 -30.82 0.90 14.82
C LEU A 696 -31.54 2.20 15.18
N PHE A 697 -32.81 2.30 14.77
CA PHE A 697 -33.65 3.46 15.02
C PHE A 697 -34.89 3.08 15.81
N TYR A 698 -35.29 3.95 16.74
CA TYR A 698 -36.60 3.92 17.38
C TYR A 698 -37.59 4.77 16.59
N VAL A 699 -38.78 4.22 16.31
CA VAL A 699 -39.72 4.78 15.33
C VAL A 699 -41.17 4.80 15.82
N GLY A 700 -42.01 5.58 15.15
CA GLY A 700 -43.44 5.70 15.43
C GLY A 700 -43.78 7.02 16.12
N PHE A 701 -43.82 7.01 17.46
CA PHE A 701 -44.28 8.12 18.29
C PHE A 701 -43.25 8.49 19.36
N THR A 702 -43.31 9.74 19.82
CA THR A 702 -42.57 10.22 20.99
C THR A 702 -42.76 9.26 22.17
N PRO A 703 -41.68 8.87 22.86
CA PRO A 703 -41.80 8.06 24.07
C PRO A 703 -42.63 8.80 25.14
N ASN A 704 -43.25 8.08 26.05
CA ASN A 704 -43.99 8.64 27.17
C ASN A 704 -43.72 7.71 28.37
N PHE A 705 -43.18 8.25 29.46
CA PHE A 705 -42.76 7.46 30.61
C PHE A 705 -43.96 6.79 31.29
N GLU A 706 -45.09 7.49 31.41
CA GLU A 706 -46.33 6.99 32.00
C GLU A 706 -47.01 5.90 31.14
N ASP A 707 -46.80 5.94 29.82
CA ASP A 707 -47.35 4.93 28.90
C ASP A 707 -46.50 3.65 28.88
N GLN A 708 -45.20 3.77 28.62
CA GLN A 708 -44.26 2.65 28.67
C GLN A 708 -42.83 3.14 28.90
N ASN A 709 -42.28 2.78 30.05
CA ASN A 709 -40.98 3.25 30.51
C ASN A 709 -39.77 2.43 30.02
N SER A 710 -39.97 1.37 29.24
CA SER A 710 -38.88 0.58 28.67
C SER A 710 -39.33 -0.20 27.41
N TYR A 711 -38.49 -0.21 26.39
CA TYR A 711 -38.70 -0.92 25.12
C TYR A 711 -37.58 -1.92 24.88
N GLU A 712 -37.90 -3.11 24.37
CA GLU A 712 -36.94 -4.18 24.10
C GLU A 712 -37.06 -4.72 22.67
N VAL A 713 -35.93 -4.79 21.96
CA VAL A 713 -35.81 -5.38 20.62
C VAL A 713 -34.58 -6.27 20.52
N THR A 714 -34.70 -7.41 19.85
CA THR A 714 -33.58 -8.31 19.57
C THR A 714 -33.16 -8.17 18.11
N VAL A 715 -31.91 -7.77 17.89
CA VAL A 715 -31.25 -7.72 16.58
C VAL A 715 -30.57 -9.07 16.35
N ASN A 716 -30.89 -9.71 15.22
CA ASN A 716 -30.28 -10.97 14.80
C ASN A 716 -29.35 -10.69 13.62
N VAL A 717 -28.19 -11.34 13.63
CA VAL A 717 -27.23 -11.38 12.53
C VAL A 717 -27.16 -12.82 12.04
N ASP A 718 -27.29 -12.99 10.73
CA ASP A 718 -27.23 -14.28 10.06
C ASP A 718 -26.34 -14.16 8.83
N ASP A 719 -25.20 -14.84 8.84
CA ASP A 719 -24.47 -15.15 7.64
C ASP A 719 -24.98 -16.46 7.07
N THR A 720 -25.79 -16.34 6.01
CA THR A 720 -26.47 -17.47 5.37
C THR A 720 -25.56 -18.58 4.84
N THR A 721 -24.24 -18.39 4.84
CA THR A 721 -23.26 -19.34 4.32
C THR A 721 -22.55 -20.15 5.42
N VAL A 722 -22.72 -19.81 6.70
CA VAL A 722 -22.03 -20.45 7.84
C VAL A 722 -22.95 -20.51 9.07
N GLY A 723 -22.66 -21.41 10.02
CA GLY A 723 -23.31 -21.42 11.33
C GLY A 723 -24.76 -21.91 11.37
N VAL A 724 -25.56 -21.38 12.29
CA VAL A 724 -26.96 -21.76 12.56
C VAL A 724 -27.83 -20.52 12.49
N THR A 725 -28.89 -20.52 11.70
CA THR A 725 -29.70 -19.29 11.53
C THR A 725 -30.66 -19.03 12.71
N PRO A 726 -30.58 -17.87 13.40
CA PRO A 726 -29.56 -16.81 13.28
C PRO A 726 -28.28 -17.10 14.07
N ASP A 727 -27.14 -16.68 13.52
CA ASP A 727 -25.81 -16.97 14.08
C ASP A 727 -25.55 -16.24 15.39
N LEU A 728 -25.98 -14.99 15.45
CA LEU A 728 -25.83 -14.15 16.62
C LEU A 728 -27.10 -13.35 16.89
N THR A 729 -27.47 -13.26 18.15
CA THR A 729 -28.62 -12.48 18.59
C THR A 729 -28.22 -11.58 19.75
N GLN A 730 -28.51 -10.30 19.66
CA GLN A 730 -28.25 -9.34 20.73
C GLN A 730 -29.50 -8.51 21.01
N THR A 731 -29.84 -8.38 22.29
CA THR A 731 -31.01 -7.60 22.72
C THR A 731 -30.59 -6.18 23.12
N PHE A 732 -31.35 -5.21 22.63
CA PHE A 732 -31.26 -3.80 22.96
C PHE A 732 -32.44 -3.39 23.83
N THR A 733 -32.16 -2.66 24.91
CA THR A 733 -33.18 -2.11 25.81
C THR A 733 -33.05 -0.58 25.82
N LEU A 734 -34.14 0.10 25.50
CA LEU A 734 -34.27 1.55 25.59
C LEU A 734 -35.16 1.90 26.78
N ASN A 735 -34.59 2.50 27.82
CA ASN A 735 -35.37 3.01 28.95
C ASN A 735 -35.82 4.43 28.66
N ILE A 736 -37.05 4.75 29.03
CA ILE A 736 -37.54 6.12 29.02
C ILE A 736 -37.29 6.70 30.40
N THR A 737 -36.77 7.91 30.48
CA THR A 737 -36.58 8.60 31.77
C THR A 737 -37.64 9.67 31.94
N ASP A 738 -38.29 9.63 33.09
CA ASP A 738 -39.24 10.63 33.58
C ASP A 738 -38.57 12.02 33.61
N VAL A 739 -39.20 13.00 32.97
CA VAL A 739 -38.79 14.40 33.04
C VAL A 739 -39.84 15.17 33.84
N ASN A 740 -39.41 15.77 34.95
CA ASN A 740 -40.30 16.55 35.81
C ASN A 740 -41.06 17.64 35.03
N GLU A 741 -42.35 17.38 34.81
CA GLU A 741 -43.30 18.29 34.22
C GLU A 741 -43.86 19.23 35.29
N ALA A 742 -44.20 20.47 34.92
CA ALA A 742 -44.84 21.37 35.86
C ALA A 742 -46.17 20.75 36.32
N PRO A 743 -46.51 20.77 37.64
CA PRO A 743 -47.84 20.38 38.08
C PRO A 743 -48.87 21.16 37.28
N THR A 744 -49.73 20.46 36.56
CA THR A 744 -50.67 21.08 35.61
C THR A 744 -51.79 21.86 36.32
N ALA A 745 -51.87 21.83 37.66
CA ALA A 745 -52.81 22.66 38.43
C ALA A 745 -52.41 22.95 39.91
N LEU A 746 -52.54 24.21 40.33
CA LEU A 746 -52.75 24.62 41.73
C LEU A 746 -54.22 25.04 41.91
N ILE A 747 -55.03 24.25 42.61
CA ILE A 747 -56.46 24.55 42.81
C ILE A 747 -56.65 25.34 44.12
N LEU A 748 -57.00 26.62 44.00
CA LEU A 748 -57.56 27.40 45.11
C LEU A 748 -59.07 27.19 45.17
N ALA A 749 -59.52 26.29 46.04
CA ALA A 749 -60.95 26.03 46.26
C ALA A 749 -61.58 27.12 47.14
N ASN A 750 -61.79 28.32 46.58
CA ASN A 750 -62.91 29.26 46.85
C ASN A 750 -62.54 30.70 46.44
N SER A 751 -63.10 31.20 45.35
CA SER A 751 -63.25 32.64 45.10
C SER A 751 -64.73 33.01 45.13
N THR A 752 -65.23 33.42 46.29
CA THR A 752 -66.43 34.25 46.38
C THR A 752 -66.04 35.70 46.10
N ASN A 753 -66.72 36.34 45.14
CA ASN A 753 -66.47 37.71 44.64
C ASN A 753 -66.77 38.86 45.64
N ALA A 754 -66.58 38.68 46.95
CA ALA A 754 -66.65 39.77 47.91
C ALA A 754 -65.86 39.46 49.19
N ILE A 755 -64.76 40.17 49.42
CA ILE A 755 -64.13 40.24 50.75
C ILE A 755 -64.62 41.51 51.42
N ALA A 756 -65.63 41.38 52.29
CA ALA A 756 -66.00 42.42 53.24
C ALA A 756 -65.21 42.22 54.54
N ILE A 757 -64.43 43.21 54.95
CA ILE A 757 -63.69 43.18 56.22
C ILE A 757 -64.70 43.32 57.38
N ARG A 758 -64.92 42.25 58.13
CA ARG A 758 -65.49 42.31 59.48
C ARG A 758 -64.66 41.44 60.43
N GLY A 759 -63.83 42.09 61.24
CA GLY A 759 -63.01 41.42 62.25
C GLY A 759 -61.63 41.02 61.70
N GLN A 760 -60.61 41.15 62.55
CA GLN A 760 -59.21 40.98 62.21
C GLN A 760 -58.89 39.49 62.02
N GLU A 761 -58.82 39.00 60.78
CA GLU A 761 -57.95 37.90 60.29
C GLU A 761 -58.31 37.52 58.84
N LEU A 762 -57.29 37.27 58.01
CA LEU A 762 -57.42 36.80 56.63
C LEU A 762 -56.68 35.46 56.52
N PHE A 763 -57.37 34.38 56.15
CA PHE A 763 -56.80 33.03 55.95
C PHE A 763 -56.62 32.71 54.46
N PHE A 764 -55.47 32.15 54.10
CA PHE A 764 -55.23 31.50 52.81
C PHE A 764 -55.17 29.98 53.01
N ILE A 765 -55.93 29.20 52.23
CA ILE A 765 -55.78 27.75 52.13
C ILE A 765 -55.63 27.40 50.64
N GLY A 766 -54.47 26.88 50.26
CA GLY A 766 -54.21 26.26 48.95
C GLY A 766 -53.49 24.93 49.13
N LYS A 767 -53.81 23.94 48.30
CA LYS A 767 -53.12 22.64 48.23
C LYS A 767 -52.34 22.60 46.91
N ALA A 768 -51.04 22.40 46.98
CA ALA A 768 -50.15 22.22 45.82
C ALA A 768 -49.73 20.74 45.73
N ASP A 769 -49.73 20.18 44.53
CA ASP A 769 -48.98 18.94 44.25
C ASP A 769 -47.53 19.33 43.91
N PHE A 770 -46.58 18.68 44.57
CA PHE A 770 -45.16 18.85 44.30
C PHE A 770 -44.56 17.46 44.11
N GLU A 771 -43.97 17.21 42.94
CA GLU A 771 -43.00 16.12 42.73
C GLU A 771 -41.59 16.69 43.06
N ALA A 772 -40.82 15.99 43.90
CA ALA A 772 -39.69 16.53 44.71
C ALA A 772 -38.33 16.61 43.92
N GLN A 773 -37.30 17.41 44.21
CA GLN A 773 -36.68 17.82 45.49
C GLN A 773 -35.90 19.15 45.39
N SER A 774 -36.51 20.31 45.67
CA SER A 774 -35.78 21.52 46.11
C SER A 774 -36.70 22.42 46.93
N LEU A 775 -36.28 22.78 48.14
CA LEU A 775 -37.05 23.54 49.13
C LEU A 775 -37.23 25.01 48.70
N TYR A 776 -38.47 25.49 48.54
CA TYR A 776 -38.76 26.92 48.33
C TYR A 776 -39.45 27.54 49.55
N ASN A 777 -38.95 28.70 50.01
CA ASN A 777 -39.59 29.51 51.05
C ASN A 777 -40.42 30.64 50.41
N LEU A 778 -41.71 30.72 50.72
CA LEU A 778 -42.60 31.81 50.32
C LEU A 778 -42.53 32.95 51.35
N THR A 779 -42.13 34.15 50.94
CA THR A 779 -42.23 35.36 51.78
C THR A 779 -43.10 36.41 51.08
N VAL A 780 -44.08 36.98 51.79
CA VAL A 780 -44.99 38.03 51.29
C VAL A 780 -44.64 39.36 51.96
N ALA A 781 -44.39 40.42 51.19
CA ALA A 781 -44.20 41.79 51.72
C ALA A 781 -45.16 42.78 51.03
N VAL A 782 -45.59 43.81 51.76
CA VAL A 782 -46.55 44.84 51.29
C VAL A 782 -45.84 46.19 51.17
N THR A 783 -45.92 46.83 50.00
CA THR A 783 -45.20 48.10 49.71
C THR A 783 -46.10 49.15 49.04
N ASP A 784 -47.10 49.67 49.77
CA ASP A 784 -47.51 51.10 49.63
C ASP A 784 -48.28 51.54 50.88
N THR A 785 -48.02 52.76 51.37
CA THR A 785 -48.59 53.38 52.57
C THR A 785 -49.26 54.72 52.28
N THR A 786 -49.54 55.07 51.02
CA THR A 786 -50.01 56.42 50.68
C THR A 786 -51.33 56.45 49.94
N LEU A 787 -52.47 56.51 50.66
CA LEU A 787 -53.72 57.08 50.14
C LEU A 787 -54.62 57.58 51.29
N ASN A 788 -54.88 58.90 51.31
CA ASN A 788 -55.74 59.61 52.26
C ASN A 788 -56.90 60.25 51.46
N PRO A 789 -58.15 59.76 51.55
CA PRO A 789 -59.24 60.28 50.72
C PRO A 789 -60.04 61.41 51.38
N ALA A 790 -60.38 62.44 50.59
CA ALA A 790 -61.37 63.47 50.92
C ALA A 790 -62.80 62.91 50.81
N PRO A 791 -63.79 63.40 51.60
CA PRO A 791 -65.13 62.84 51.61
C PRO A 791 -65.87 63.20 50.32
N ASN A 792 -66.15 62.17 49.51
CA ASN A 792 -66.95 62.13 48.27
C ASN A 792 -66.18 61.96 46.94
N ALA A 793 -64.92 61.52 46.97
CA ALA A 793 -64.36 60.81 45.81
C ALA A 793 -64.43 59.29 46.07
N THR A 794 -64.96 58.52 45.13
CA THR A 794 -64.80 57.06 45.08
C THR A 794 -63.34 56.76 44.74
N PRO A 795 -62.53 56.20 45.65
CA PRO A 795 -61.16 55.84 45.31
C PRO A 795 -61.13 54.39 44.84
N ASP A 796 -60.85 54.21 43.56
CA ASP A 796 -60.01 53.12 43.10
C ASP A 796 -58.70 53.18 43.89
N ALA A 797 -58.42 52.13 44.67
CA ALA A 797 -57.15 51.96 45.33
C ALA A 797 -56.81 50.47 45.33
N THR A 798 -56.31 50.00 44.19
CA THR A 798 -55.68 48.67 44.09
C THR A 798 -54.31 48.77 44.76
N VAL A 799 -54.12 48.00 45.84
CA VAL A 799 -52.80 47.78 46.45
C VAL A 799 -52.07 46.76 45.59
N ASN A 800 -50.96 47.16 44.97
CA ASN A 800 -50.12 46.26 44.20
C ASN A 800 -49.20 45.47 45.13
N PHE A 801 -49.20 44.14 45.01
CA PHE A 801 -48.18 43.28 45.58
C PHE A 801 -47.20 42.91 44.46
N THR A 802 -45.92 43.17 44.68
CA THR A 802 -44.87 42.70 43.76
C THR A 802 -44.29 41.41 44.33
N LEU A 803 -44.40 40.31 43.58
CA LEU A 803 -43.69 39.07 43.87
C LEU A 803 -42.34 39.15 43.15
N GLU A 804 -41.24 39.21 43.90
CA GLU A 804 -39.89 39.31 43.31
C GLU A 804 -39.15 37.97 43.50
N ILE A 805 -38.74 37.37 42.39
CA ILE A 805 -37.88 36.17 42.37
C ILE A 805 -36.47 36.65 42.09
N THR A 806 -35.53 36.44 43.02
CA THR A 806 -34.11 36.80 42.83
C THR A 806 -33.21 35.57 42.93
N ASN A 807 -32.11 35.60 42.16
CA ASN A 807 -31.09 34.55 41.90
C ASN A 807 -31.41 33.51 40.80
N LEU A 808 -31.24 33.90 39.54
CA LEU A 808 -30.86 32.97 38.47
C LEU A 808 -29.39 33.24 38.10
N PRO A 809 -28.47 32.26 38.25
CA PRO A 809 -27.10 32.44 37.84
C PRO A 809 -26.99 32.47 36.31
N ASP A 810 -26.26 33.48 35.87
CA ASP A 810 -25.82 33.74 34.50
C ASP A 810 -24.89 32.61 34.00
N GLN A 811 -25.07 32.20 32.73
CA GLN A 811 -24.05 31.86 31.72
C GLN A 811 -24.64 30.89 30.66
N ALA A 812 -24.90 31.39 29.44
CA ALA A 812 -24.26 30.92 28.19
C ALA A 812 -25.09 31.25 26.91
N VAL A 813 -24.53 32.20 26.15
CA VAL A 813 -24.54 32.33 24.66
C VAL A 813 -25.79 32.90 23.96
N ASN A 814 -25.57 34.08 23.35
CA ASN A 814 -26.44 34.81 22.43
C ASN A 814 -26.11 34.44 20.97
N PRO A 815 -27.11 34.20 20.10
CA PRO A 815 -26.99 34.64 18.71
C PRO A 815 -28.19 35.45 18.20
N GLN A 816 -27.90 36.72 17.90
CA GLN A 816 -28.36 37.53 16.74
C GLN A 816 -29.83 38.02 16.67
N THR A 817 -29.96 39.33 16.50
CA THR A 817 -31.16 40.19 16.54
C THR A 817 -32.21 39.97 15.43
N ILE A 818 -33.49 39.85 15.82
CA ILE A 818 -34.67 40.00 14.95
C ILE A 818 -35.20 41.44 15.12
N GLN A 819 -35.27 42.22 14.04
CA GLN A 819 -35.76 43.61 14.07
C GLN A 819 -37.22 43.73 13.62
N PHE A 820 -38.05 44.35 14.45
CA PHE A 820 -39.41 44.78 14.11
C PHE A 820 -39.36 46.17 13.46
N LYS A 821 -39.98 46.35 12.29
CA LYS A 821 -40.16 47.67 11.66
C LYS A 821 -41.54 48.22 11.97
N ASP A 822 -41.65 49.07 12.98
CA ASP A 822 -42.75 50.05 13.04
C ASP A 822 -42.33 51.25 12.17
N THR A 823 -42.99 51.46 11.03
CA THR A 823 -42.65 52.54 10.09
C THR A 823 -43.27 53.90 10.44
N GLY A 824 -43.90 54.05 11.61
CA GLY A 824 -44.17 55.37 12.21
C GLY A 824 -45.20 56.24 11.48
N ASN A 825 -45.93 55.69 10.52
CA ASN A 825 -46.99 56.37 9.75
C ASN A 825 -48.38 55.73 9.92
N GLY A 826 -48.57 54.91 10.97
CA GLY A 826 -49.87 54.32 11.30
C GLY A 826 -50.33 53.22 10.34
N GLN A 827 -49.37 52.62 9.61
CA GLN A 827 -49.52 51.40 8.83
C GLN A 827 -48.33 50.50 9.21
N GLY A 828 -48.34 49.99 10.43
CA GLY A 828 -47.25 49.18 10.96
C GLY A 828 -47.43 47.73 10.52
N SER A 829 -46.45 47.15 9.82
CA SER A 829 -46.52 45.73 9.44
C SER A 829 -45.56 44.87 10.26
N LEU A 830 -46.06 43.73 10.69
CA LEU A 830 -45.28 42.68 11.32
C LEU A 830 -44.57 41.85 10.25
N VAL A 831 -43.26 42.05 10.07
CA VAL A 831 -42.42 41.30 9.13
C VAL A 831 -41.19 40.76 9.86
N PHE A 832 -40.93 39.47 9.70
CA PHE A 832 -39.72 38.80 10.16
C PHE A 832 -38.68 38.79 9.03
N ASN A 833 -37.52 39.39 9.27
CA ASN A 833 -36.47 39.57 8.25
C ASN A 833 -35.26 38.67 8.51
N PHE A 834 -35.03 37.72 7.59
CA PHE A 834 -33.88 36.81 7.62
C PHE A 834 -32.92 37.05 6.46
N SER A 835 -33.04 38.19 5.76
CA SER A 835 -32.27 38.47 4.54
C SER A 835 -30.75 38.51 4.73
N ASN A 836 -30.27 38.67 5.97
CA ASN A 836 -28.84 38.68 6.29
C ASN A 836 -28.31 37.34 6.79
N LEU A 837 -29.14 36.29 6.83
CA LEU A 837 -28.78 34.96 7.28
C LEU A 837 -28.65 34.03 6.06
N PRO A 838 -27.48 33.41 5.81
CA PRO A 838 -27.23 32.63 4.59
C PRO A 838 -27.83 31.21 4.62
N GLY A 839 -28.53 30.80 5.69
CA GLY A 839 -29.09 29.44 5.87
C GLY A 839 -30.49 29.43 6.50
N SER A 840 -31.14 28.28 6.57
CA SER A 840 -32.53 28.14 7.06
C SER A 840 -32.66 28.26 8.58
N ILE A 841 -33.78 28.81 9.06
CA ILE A 841 -34.07 29.04 10.49
C ILE A 841 -35.33 28.27 10.86
N GLN A 842 -35.28 27.51 11.95
CA GLN A 842 -36.46 26.83 12.44
C GLN A 842 -37.31 27.78 13.28
N VAL A 843 -38.61 27.81 12.99
CA VAL A 843 -39.60 28.61 13.74
C VAL A 843 -40.63 27.68 14.34
N ARG A 844 -40.88 27.86 15.64
CA ARG A 844 -41.95 27.17 16.37
C ARG A 844 -42.93 28.17 16.92
N ALA A 845 -44.22 27.88 16.84
CA ALA A 845 -45.23 28.62 17.58
C ALA A 845 -45.16 28.22 19.06
N ILE A 846 -45.25 29.19 19.97
CA ILE A 846 -45.20 28.93 21.41
C ILE A 846 -46.64 28.75 21.91
N GLU A 847 -46.88 27.61 22.55
CA GLU A 847 -48.19 27.23 23.09
C GLU A 847 -48.70 28.20 24.16
N GLU A 848 -47.80 28.79 24.96
CA GLU A 848 -48.12 29.78 26.00
C GLU A 848 -48.66 31.12 25.47
N GLY A 849 -48.40 31.45 24.19
CA GLY A 849 -48.87 32.71 23.59
C GLY A 849 -50.40 32.81 23.52
N LEU A 850 -51.08 31.66 23.39
CA LEU A 850 -52.50 31.54 23.06
C LEU A 850 -53.43 31.44 24.27
N LYS A 851 -52.91 31.61 25.49
CA LYS A 851 -53.67 31.30 26.72
C LYS A 851 -54.64 32.39 27.17
N GLN A 852 -54.66 33.53 26.50
CA GLN A 852 -55.64 34.59 26.73
C GLN A 852 -56.19 35.04 25.39
N THR A 853 -57.28 34.40 24.97
CA THR A 853 -58.06 34.82 23.82
C THR A 853 -59.42 35.31 24.30
N GLY A 854 -59.78 36.55 23.97
CA GLY A 854 -61.17 37.00 23.97
C GLY A 854 -61.98 36.41 22.81
N ALA A 855 -61.28 35.82 21.83
CA ALA A 855 -61.83 35.28 20.59
C ALA A 855 -62.82 34.13 20.82
N PHE A 856 -63.95 34.20 20.11
CA PHE A 856 -64.99 33.17 20.08
C PHE A 856 -64.84 32.21 18.89
N PHE A 857 -63.68 32.16 18.24
CA PHE A 857 -63.56 31.63 16.89
C PHE A 857 -62.45 30.60 16.74
N ASN A 858 -62.62 29.71 15.74
CA ASN A 858 -61.60 28.76 15.30
C ASN A 858 -60.75 29.44 14.23
N ASN A 859 -59.59 29.96 14.61
CA ASN A 859 -58.69 30.70 13.75
C ASN A 859 -57.56 29.81 13.25
N VAL A 860 -57.10 30.01 12.01
CA VAL A 860 -55.92 29.35 11.44
C VAL A 860 -54.82 30.39 11.23
N VAL A 861 -53.65 30.17 11.80
CA VAL A 861 -52.53 31.12 11.75
C VAL A 861 -51.38 30.54 10.94
N GLY A 862 -50.77 31.38 10.09
CA GLY A 862 -49.65 30.99 9.24
C GLY A 862 -48.66 32.10 8.94
N LEU A 863 -47.58 31.74 8.24
CA LEU A 863 -46.59 32.67 7.69
C LEU A 863 -46.59 32.57 6.16
N TYR A 864 -46.29 33.66 5.47
CA TYR A 864 -46.10 33.70 4.01
C TYR A 864 -44.92 34.60 3.63
N PRO A 865 -44.20 34.31 2.53
CA PRO A 865 -43.08 35.11 2.09
C PRO A 865 -43.54 36.43 1.46
N VAL A 866 -42.81 37.50 1.74
CA VAL A 866 -42.98 38.82 1.10
C VAL A 866 -41.71 39.23 0.36
N ALA A 867 -41.88 39.79 -0.83
CA ALA A 867 -40.81 40.22 -1.70
C ALA A 867 -40.09 41.46 -1.16
N ASP A 868 -40.82 42.37 -0.49
CA ASP A 868 -40.30 43.63 0.04
C ASP A 868 -40.87 44.05 1.41
N ASP A 869 -40.34 45.13 1.97
CA ASP A 869 -40.77 45.68 3.27
C ASP A 869 -42.17 46.32 3.24
N LYS A 870 -42.78 46.41 2.05
CA LYS A 870 -44.14 46.94 1.87
C LYS A 870 -45.17 45.82 1.75
N GLY A 871 -44.73 44.56 1.76
CA GLY A 871 -45.61 43.38 1.76
C GLY A 871 -45.93 42.85 0.37
N ALA A 872 -45.24 43.27 -0.69
CA ALA A 872 -45.54 42.75 -2.03
C ALA A 872 -45.34 41.22 -2.12
N VAL A 873 -46.22 40.52 -2.86
CA VAL A 873 -46.11 39.06 -3.08
C VAL A 873 -45.90 38.75 -4.56
N PHE A 874 -45.19 37.66 -4.87
CA PHE A 874 -44.95 37.23 -6.24
C PHE A 874 -46.21 36.57 -6.82
N ASP A 875 -46.64 37.00 -8.01
CA ASP A 875 -47.77 36.36 -8.68
C ASP A 875 -47.35 35.17 -9.54
N SER A 876 -46.79 34.14 -8.90
CA SER A 876 -46.22 32.99 -9.62
C SER A 876 -47.22 32.14 -10.41
N LEU A 877 -48.52 32.41 -10.30
CA LEU A 877 -49.61 31.61 -10.87
C LEU A 877 -50.63 32.44 -11.67
N ASP A 878 -50.41 33.74 -11.90
CA ASP A 878 -51.33 34.65 -12.62
C ASP A 878 -52.75 34.61 -12.03
N LEU A 879 -52.83 34.77 -10.70
CA LEU A 879 -54.08 34.59 -9.96
C LEU A 879 -54.98 35.82 -9.98
N ASP A 880 -54.48 36.98 -10.41
CA ASP A 880 -55.28 38.17 -10.68
C ASP A 880 -55.78 38.25 -12.13
N GLY A 881 -55.26 37.37 -13.02
CA GLY A 881 -55.75 37.14 -14.37
C GLY A 881 -55.29 38.17 -15.39
N ASP A 882 -54.19 38.86 -15.14
CA ASP A 882 -53.61 39.87 -16.02
C ASP A 882 -52.63 39.31 -17.08
N GLY A 883 -52.25 38.04 -16.95
CA GLY A 883 -51.35 37.32 -17.85
C GLY A 883 -49.87 37.38 -17.47
N ASN A 884 -49.50 37.99 -16.34
CA ASN A 884 -48.12 38.26 -15.94
C ASN A 884 -47.70 37.52 -14.67
N VAL A 885 -47.27 36.26 -14.84
CA VAL A 885 -46.80 35.36 -13.77
C VAL A 885 -45.49 35.79 -13.05
N THR A 886 -44.97 37.00 -13.35
CA THR A 886 -43.75 37.55 -12.74
C THR A 886 -43.97 38.89 -12.05
N GLU A 887 -45.22 39.37 -12.03
CA GLU A 887 -45.62 40.61 -11.37
C GLU A 887 -45.52 40.50 -9.83
N LEU A 888 -45.30 41.65 -9.19
CA LEU A 888 -45.45 41.80 -7.75
C LEU A 888 -46.79 42.45 -7.44
N ILE A 889 -47.66 41.76 -6.72
CA ILE A 889 -48.95 42.28 -6.27
C ILE A 889 -48.75 42.98 -4.92
N GLN A 890 -49.11 44.26 -4.85
CA GLN A 890 -49.05 45.07 -3.63
C GLN A 890 -50.29 44.84 -2.74
N PRO A 891 -50.15 44.96 -1.40
CA PRO A 891 -51.27 44.92 -0.47
C PRO A 891 -52.45 45.83 -0.88
N GLY A 892 -53.60 45.21 -1.17
CA GLY A 892 -54.85 45.90 -1.57
C GLY A 892 -55.17 45.86 -3.06
N GLN A 893 -54.27 45.32 -3.90
CA GLN A 893 -54.58 44.98 -5.29
C GLN A 893 -55.38 43.67 -5.38
N ALA A 894 -56.15 43.50 -6.46
CA ALA A 894 -56.91 42.27 -6.70
C ALA A 894 -55.97 41.06 -6.74
N GLY A 895 -56.44 39.90 -6.27
CA GLY A 895 -55.63 38.67 -6.24
C GLY A 895 -54.64 38.54 -5.07
N TYR A 896 -54.30 39.64 -4.36
CA TYR A 896 -53.28 39.62 -3.29
C TYR A 896 -53.49 38.50 -2.26
N ALA A 897 -54.70 38.37 -1.70
CA ALA A 897 -54.99 37.38 -0.67
C ALA A 897 -54.80 35.94 -1.18
N ARG A 898 -55.17 35.67 -2.44
CA ARG A 898 -54.99 34.35 -3.06
C ARG A 898 -53.50 34.07 -3.28
N SER A 899 -52.77 35.02 -3.85
CA SER A 899 -51.33 34.86 -4.11
C SER A 899 -50.54 34.70 -2.82
N ALA A 900 -50.85 35.46 -1.76
CA ALA A 900 -50.22 35.33 -0.44
C ALA A 900 -50.49 33.96 0.21
N LEU A 901 -51.74 33.52 0.26
CA LEU A 901 -52.09 32.24 0.90
C LEU A 901 -51.61 31.02 0.10
N SER A 902 -51.53 31.11 -1.23
CA SER A 902 -50.97 30.03 -2.06
C SER A 902 -49.47 29.80 -1.79
N GLN A 903 -48.78 30.81 -1.29
CA GLN A 903 -47.36 30.78 -0.92
C GLN A 903 -47.15 30.59 0.58
N ALA A 904 -48.21 30.33 1.36
CA ALA A 904 -48.11 30.09 2.78
C ALA A 904 -47.13 28.96 3.08
N VAL A 905 -46.30 29.16 4.10
CA VAL A 905 -45.24 28.22 4.43
C VAL A 905 -45.87 26.89 4.90
N ASN A 906 -45.45 25.80 4.27
CA ASN A 906 -45.99 24.46 4.52
C ASN A 906 -45.65 23.97 5.94
N ASN A 907 -46.50 23.09 6.48
CA ASN A 907 -46.33 22.43 7.79
C ASN A 907 -46.30 23.39 9.00
N PHE A 908 -46.79 24.63 8.83
CA PHE A 908 -47.00 25.59 9.92
C PHE A 908 -48.48 25.62 10.29
N PHE A 909 -48.93 24.83 11.25
CA PHE A 909 -50.38 24.64 11.45
C PHE A 909 -50.89 24.97 12.85
N LEU A 910 -51.17 26.26 13.06
CA LEU A 910 -51.69 26.74 14.32
C LEU A 910 -53.20 26.99 14.27
N ARG A 911 -53.95 26.28 15.12
CA ARG A 911 -55.39 26.46 15.36
C ARG A 911 -55.66 27.07 16.73
N ALA A 912 -56.20 28.28 16.74
CA ALA A 912 -56.68 28.90 17.97
C ALA A 912 -58.21 28.79 17.99
N SER A 913 -58.78 27.92 18.83
CA SER A 913 -60.23 27.74 18.99
C SER A 913 -60.74 28.35 20.29
N GLY A 914 -61.85 29.09 20.25
CA GLY A 914 -62.51 29.58 21.47
C GLY A 914 -64.02 29.32 21.46
N GLU A 915 -64.53 28.51 22.38
CA GLU A 915 -65.91 28.66 22.86
C GLU A 915 -65.89 28.94 24.38
N GLY A 916 -65.89 30.23 24.72
CA GLY A 916 -66.18 30.73 26.07
C GLY A 916 -64.97 31.08 26.94
N ALA A 917 -65.24 31.92 27.94
CA ALA A 917 -64.24 32.50 28.84
C ALA A 917 -63.40 31.43 29.55
N ASN A 918 -62.07 31.52 29.38
CA ASN A 918 -61.04 30.68 29.99
C ASN A 918 -61.01 29.22 29.52
N GLN A 919 -60.84 28.97 28.22
CA GLN A 919 -60.46 27.64 27.72
C GLN A 919 -59.21 27.70 26.82
N SER A 920 -58.37 26.68 26.98
CA SER A 920 -57.10 26.48 26.27
C SER A 920 -57.36 26.07 24.82
N THR A 921 -56.63 26.69 23.89
CA THR A 921 -56.64 26.34 22.47
C THR A 921 -56.09 24.93 22.27
N THR A 922 -56.88 24.00 21.71
CA THR A 922 -56.38 22.70 21.23
C THR A 922 -55.85 22.91 19.82
N ALA A 923 -54.60 23.36 19.70
CA ALA A 923 -53.92 23.34 18.40
C ALA A 923 -53.23 21.99 18.22
N ALA A 924 -53.57 21.30 17.13
CA ALA A 924 -53.12 19.93 16.90
C ALA A 924 -51.67 19.83 16.37
N GLU A 925 -51.01 20.92 15.94
CA GLU A 925 -49.64 20.86 15.38
C GLU A 925 -48.81 22.13 15.61
N PHE A 926 -48.14 22.25 16.76
CA PHE A 926 -47.28 23.39 17.08
C PHE A 926 -45.83 23.24 16.61
N GLY A 927 -45.58 23.64 15.35
CA GLY A 927 -44.35 24.30 14.93
C GLY A 927 -43.05 23.49 14.89
N GLY A 928 -42.44 23.45 13.70
CA GLY A 928 -41.10 22.95 13.43
C GLY A 928 -40.68 23.29 12.00
N VAL A 929 -40.97 24.51 11.55
CA VAL A 929 -40.90 24.86 10.13
C VAL A 929 -39.60 25.57 9.80
N LEU A 930 -38.94 25.12 8.74
CA LEU A 930 -37.72 25.73 8.22
C LEU A 930 -38.09 26.90 7.30
N LEU A 931 -37.75 28.11 7.72
CA LEU A 931 -37.80 29.30 6.88
C LEU A 931 -36.45 29.47 6.18
N GLU A 932 -36.47 29.75 4.89
CA GLU A 932 -35.23 30.03 4.15
C GLU A 932 -34.59 31.35 4.62
N GLY A 933 -33.32 31.29 5.01
CA GLY A 933 -32.48 32.48 5.16
C GLY A 933 -32.35 33.23 3.83
N GLY A 934 -32.14 34.54 3.89
CA GLY A 934 -32.18 35.41 2.71
C GLY A 934 -33.57 35.99 2.42
N ARG A 935 -34.64 35.46 3.04
CA ARG A 935 -36.03 35.86 2.77
C ARG A 935 -36.70 36.61 3.93
N ARG A 936 -37.85 37.24 3.63
CA ARG A 936 -38.73 37.94 4.57
C ARG A 936 -40.09 37.24 4.63
N TYR A 937 -40.67 37.17 5.82
CA TYR A 937 -41.97 36.52 6.03
C TYR A 937 -42.90 37.39 6.88
N ALA A 938 -44.20 37.32 6.62
CA ALA A 938 -45.24 38.01 7.35
C ALA A 938 -46.31 37.02 7.87
N PRO A 939 -46.96 37.28 9.01
CA PRO A 939 -48.03 36.43 9.51
C PRO A 939 -49.39 36.78 8.90
N PHE A 940 -50.27 35.78 8.87
CA PHE A 940 -51.69 35.92 8.56
C PHE A 940 -52.54 35.08 9.52
N VAL A 941 -53.81 35.45 9.64
CA VAL A 941 -54.83 34.72 10.40
C VAL A 941 -56.09 34.58 9.55
N ILE A 942 -56.58 33.36 9.37
CA ILE A 942 -57.92 33.10 8.82
C ILE A 942 -58.88 32.97 9.99
N ALA A 943 -59.67 34.02 10.21
CA ALA A 943 -60.72 34.03 11.22
C ALA A 943 -61.82 33.03 10.84
N ASN A 944 -62.36 32.30 11.83
CA ASN A 944 -63.41 31.27 11.66
C ASN A 944 -63.05 30.08 10.72
N GLY A 945 -61.80 29.95 10.26
CA GLY A 945 -61.37 28.92 9.30
C GLY A 945 -60.98 27.56 9.91
N GLY A 946 -60.87 27.44 11.23
CA GLY A 946 -60.21 26.33 11.91
C GLY A 946 -60.96 24.99 11.95
N ASN A 947 -62.13 24.87 11.33
CA ASN A 947 -62.80 23.59 11.11
C ASN A 947 -62.59 23.03 9.69
N LEU A 948 -61.72 23.65 8.90
CA LEU A 948 -61.57 23.35 7.49
C LEU A 948 -60.29 22.54 7.27
N GLY A 949 -60.38 21.26 6.87
CA GLY A 949 -59.20 20.44 6.51
C GLY A 949 -58.34 19.93 7.69
N GLU A 950 -57.48 18.95 7.44
CA GLU A 950 -56.62 18.31 8.45
C GLU A 950 -55.20 18.91 8.51
N SER A 951 -54.88 19.85 7.62
CA SER A 951 -53.57 20.54 7.52
C SER A 951 -53.74 22.01 7.13
N LEU A 952 -52.68 22.83 7.25
CA LEU A 952 -52.70 24.26 6.88
C LEU A 952 -53.17 24.45 5.42
N GLN A 953 -52.58 23.70 4.50
CA GLN A 953 -52.92 23.76 3.07
C GLN A 953 -54.36 23.30 2.82
N GLY A 954 -54.82 22.29 3.56
CA GLY A 954 -56.23 21.86 3.54
C GLY A 954 -57.18 22.95 4.03
N SER A 955 -56.82 23.65 5.11
CA SER A 955 -57.59 24.79 5.64
C SER A 955 -57.64 25.96 4.67
N ILE A 956 -56.50 26.32 4.07
CA ILE A 956 -56.42 27.38 3.07
C ILE A 956 -57.27 27.04 1.85
N GLN A 957 -57.19 25.81 1.33
CA GLN A 957 -57.96 25.38 0.16
C GLN A 957 -59.47 25.43 0.42
N ALA A 958 -59.89 24.99 1.60
CA ALA A 958 -61.29 25.02 1.99
C ALA A 958 -61.78 26.45 2.26
N PHE A 959 -60.94 27.34 2.82
CA PHE A 959 -61.23 28.77 2.91
C PHE A 959 -61.41 29.39 1.52
N LEU A 960 -60.46 29.20 0.60
CA LEU A 960 -60.51 29.75 -0.77
C LEU A 960 -61.68 29.21 -1.59
N THR A 961 -62.27 28.08 -1.20
CA THR A 961 -63.51 27.57 -1.80
C THR A 961 -64.75 28.33 -1.30
N LYS A 962 -64.76 28.75 -0.02
CA LYS A 962 -65.90 29.44 0.62
C LYS A 962 -65.87 30.96 0.44
N ASN A 963 -64.70 31.57 0.55
CA ASN A 963 -64.49 33.01 0.37
C ASN A 963 -63.36 33.26 -0.66
N PRO A 964 -63.60 32.92 -1.93
CA PRO A 964 -62.61 32.99 -3.00
C PRO A 964 -61.87 34.33 -3.09
N ASP A 965 -62.61 35.43 -2.93
CA ASP A 965 -62.07 36.78 -3.15
C ASP A 965 -61.76 37.51 -1.84
N ASN A 966 -61.71 36.77 -0.72
CA ASN A 966 -61.48 37.27 0.63
C ASN A 966 -62.34 38.50 0.98
N VAL A 967 -63.66 38.44 0.76
CA VAL A 967 -64.56 39.57 1.04
C VAL A 967 -64.76 39.73 2.55
N ALA A 968 -64.83 40.98 3.04
CA ALA A 968 -64.98 41.29 4.46
C ALA A 968 -66.31 40.76 5.04
N ALA A 969 -66.27 40.41 6.32
CA ALA A 969 -67.48 40.07 7.04
C ALA A 969 -68.36 41.31 7.29
N THR A 970 -69.67 41.06 7.43
CA THR A 970 -70.68 42.06 7.79
C THR A 970 -71.05 41.92 9.27
N LEU A 971 -71.70 42.95 9.82
CA LEU A 971 -72.25 42.91 11.20
C LEU A 971 -73.14 41.68 11.47
N GLU A 972 -73.82 41.14 10.46
CA GLU A 972 -74.74 40.00 10.64
C GLU A 972 -74.04 38.64 10.65
N ASN A 973 -72.83 38.52 10.08
CA ASN A 973 -72.19 37.23 9.85
C ASN A 973 -70.74 37.11 10.34
N TYR A 974 -70.16 38.14 10.98
CA TYR A 974 -68.77 38.15 11.44
C TYR A 974 -68.36 36.98 12.35
N ARG A 975 -69.32 36.32 13.02
CA ARG A 975 -69.06 35.12 13.84
C ARG A 975 -69.00 33.80 13.07
N THR A 976 -69.34 33.82 11.79
CA THR A 976 -69.55 32.62 10.97
C THR A 976 -68.94 32.71 9.58
N HIS A 977 -68.59 33.91 9.14
CA HIS A 977 -67.98 34.16 7.84
C HIS A 977 -66.46 34.08 7.97
N GLU A 978 -65.83 33.21 7.19
CA GLU A 978 -64.39 33.06 7.19
C GLU A 978 -63.72 34.20 6.41
N VAL A 979 -62.75 34.87 7.03
CA VAL A 979 -62.01 36.01 6.46
C VAL A 979 -60.53 35.87 6.78
N ALA A 980 -59.67 36.08 5.79
CA ALA A 980 -58.22 36.11 5.98
C ALA A 980 -57.74 37.53 6.24
N TYR A 981 -57.05 37.74 7.36
CA TYR A 981 -56.43 38.98 7.76
C TYR A 981 -54.90 38.84 7.75
N PHE A 982 -54.23 39.89 7.28
CA PHE A 982 -52.80 40.01 7.08
C PHE A 982 -52.24 41.17 7.88
N SER A 983 -50.93 41.13 8.14
CA SER A 983 -50.22 42.17 8.91
C SER A 983 -50.20 43.54 8.24
N PHE A 984 -50.49 43.61 6.94
CA PHE A 984 -50.59 44.86 6.18
C PHE A 984 -52.07 45.25 6.07
N GLY A 985 -52.50 46.31 6.77
CA GLY A 985 -53.92 46.70 6.84
C GLY A 985 -54.59 46.93 5.48
N SER A 986 -53.86 47.42 4.47
CA SER A 986 -54.43 47.59 3.12
C SER A 986 -54.65 46.29 2.35
N ALA A 987 -54.05 45.16 2.78
CA ALA A 987 -54.37 43.83 2.26
C ALA A 987 -55.65 43.23 2.86
N ASN A 988 -56.15 43.81 3.96
CA ASN A 988 -57.36 43.34 4.62
C ASN A 988 -58.59 43.88 3.88
N PRO A 989 -59.64 43.08 3.73
CA PRO A 989 -60.77 43.44 2.87
C PRO A 989 -61.64 44.58 3.41
N ASP A 990 -61.50 44.91 4.69
CA ASP A 990 -62.13 46.05 5.34
C ASP A 990 -61.18 47.27 5.47
N GLY A 991 -59.91 47.10 5.06
CA GLY A 991 -58.84 48.10 5.08
C GLY A 991 -58.27 48.41 6.46
N ALA A 992 -58.63 47.65 7.51
CA ALA A 992 -58.23 47.90 8.89
C ALA A 992 -57.03 47.05 9.35
N GLU A 993 -56.37 47.45 10.43
CA GLU A 993 -55.28 46.68 11.04
C GLU A 993 -55.84 45.66 12.04
N HIS A 994 -55.55 44.38 11.81
CA HIS A 994 -55.99 43.28 12.69
C HIS A 994 -54.85 42.61 13.46
N LEU A 995 -53.59 42.92 13.15
CA LEU A 995 -52.42 42.34 13.81
C LEU A 995 -51.48 43.42 14.32
N ARG A 996 -50.95 43.25 15.54
CA ARG A 996 -50.03 44.22 16.16
C ARG A 996 -48.93 43.54 16.96
N SER A 997 -47.69 44.02 16.84
CA SER A 997 -46.56 43.51 17.65
C SER A 997 -46.71 43.85 19.14
N ARG A 998 -46.45 42.87 20.01
CA ARG A 998 -46.30 43.00 21.48
C ARG A 998 -44.84 42.87 21.94
N GLY A 999 -43.89 42.78 20.99
CA GLY A 999 -42.46 42.60 21.25
C GLY A 999 -42.07 41.13 21.45
N ASN A 1000 -40.76 40.84 21.41
CA ASN A 1000 -40.18 39.49 21.63
C ASN A 1000 -40.85 38.38 20.80
N ASN A 1001 -41.15 38.67 19.53
CA ASN A 1001 -41.81 37.75 18.59
C ASN A 1001 -43.25 37.35 18.98
N ILE A 1002 -43.87 38.15 19.85
CA ILE A 1002 -45.27 38.05 20.25
C ILE A 1002 -46.07 39.12 19.51
N PHE A 1003 -47.27 38.78 19.05
CA PHE A 1003 -48.22 39.71 18.43
C PHE A 1003 -49.65 39.42 18.87
N GLY A 1004 -50.43 40.49 18.98
CA GLY A 1004 -51.86 40.45 19.22
C GLY A 1004 -52.64 40.43 17.90
N PHE A 1005 -53.84 39.86 17.96
CA PHE A 1005 -54.81 39.74 16.89
C PHE A 1005 -56.16 40.27 17.39
N GLU A 1006 -56.85 41.01 16.52
CA GLU A 1006 -58.23 41.47 16.67
C GLU A 1006 -59.08 40.72 15.63
N ASP A 1007 -60.05 39.94 16.08
CA ASP A 1007 -60.85 39.10 15.19
C ASP A 1007 -62.17 39.76 14.73
N LEU A 1008 -62.49 40.91 15.33
CA LEU A 1008 -63.67 41.71 15.04
C LEU A 1008 -63.39 42.72 13.91
N PRO A 1009 -64.37 43.00 13.02
CA PRO A 1009 -64.18 43.94 11.92
C PRO A 1009 -63.77 45.34 12.40
N GLY A 1010 -62.62 45.83 11.95
CA GLY A 1010 -62.00 47.04 12.51
C GLY A 1010 -62.71 48.35 12.13
N ASN A 1011 -63.54 48.32 11.08
CA ASN A 1011 -64.26 49.50 10.59
C ASN A 1011 -65.72 49.62 11.11
N LEU A 1012 -66.17 48.72 12.00
CA LEU A 1012 -67.53 48.72 12.55
C LEU A 1012 -67.57 49.29 13.99
N PRO A 1013 -68.13 50.50 14.19
CA PRO A 1013 -68.12 51.16 15.49
C PRO A 1013 -68.98 50.43 16.54
N ASN A 1014 -68.44 50.28 17.75
CA ASN A 1014 -69.00 49.56 18.91
C ASN A 1014 -68.99 48.02 18.80
N ILE A 1015 -68.31 47.45 17.80
CA ILE A 1015 -68.05 46.01 17.73
C ILE A 1015 -66.59 45.74 18.04
N SER A 1016 -65.68 46.28 17.24
CA SER A 1016 -64.24 46.19 17.50
C SER A 1016 -63.86 47.13 18.64
N ASP A 1017 -63.09 46.61 19.59
CA ASP A 1017 -62.56 47.35 20.74
C ASP A 1017 -61.06 47.66 20.61
N ASN A 1018 -60.39 47.12 19.59
CA ASN A 1018 -59.03 47.45 19.14
C ASN A 1018 -57.96 47.25 20.22
N ASP A 1019 -58.18 46.32 21.15
CA ASP A 1019 -57.24 46.03 22.21
C ASP A 1019 -56.23 44.91 21.86
N PHE A 1020 -56.45 44.25 20.71
CA PHE A 1020 -55.61 43.20 20.13
C PHE A 1020 -55.29 42.06 21.13
N ASN A 1021 -56.21 41.76 22.04
CA ASN A 1021 -56.12 40.62 22.95
C ASN A 1021 -57.07 39.47 22.58
N ASP A 1022 -57.88 39.63 21.52
CA ASP A 1022 -58.75 38.56 21.02
C ASP A 1022 -57.93 37.31 20.69
N GLY A 1023 -56.73 37.48 20.15
CA GLY A 1023 -55.71 36.43 20.09
C GLY A 1023 -54.33 36.96 20.43
N ILE A 1024 -53.57 36.27 21.28
CA ILE A 1024 -52.14 36.53 21.45
C ILE A 1024 -51.37 35.34 20.87
N LEU A 1025 -50.34 35.64 20.08
CA LEU A 1025 -49.62 34.67 19.27
C LEU A 1025 -48.13 34.93 19.44
N ALA A 1026 -47.35 33.87 19.63
CA ALA A 1026 -45.91 33.99 19.88
C ALA A 1026 -45.12 32.98 19.03
N PHE A 1027 -43.99 33.41 18.51
CA PHE A 1027 -43.07 32.57 17.74
C PHE A 1027 -41.69 32.51 18.40
N ASN A 1028 -41.15 31.32 18.55
CA ASN A 1028 -39.77 31.07 18.95
C ASN A 1028 -38.94 30.71 17.72
N PHE A 1029 -37.80 31.38 17.58
CA PHE A 1029 -36.79 31.06 16.58
C PHE A 1029 -35.73 30.19 17.24
N ILE A 1030 -35.45 29.06 16.62
CA ILE A 1030 -34.50 28.06 17.12
C ILE A 1030 -33.36 28.02 16.11
N ALA A 1031 -32.14 28.23 16.62
CA ALA A 1031 -30.91 28.24 15.83
C ALA A 1031 -30.51 26.83 15.39
#